data_AF-A0A929V508-F1
#
_entry.id   AF-A0A929V508-F1
#
_cell.length_a   1.000
_cell.length_b   1.000
_cell.length_c   1.000
_cell.angle_alpha   90.00
_cell.angle_beta   90.00
_cell.angle_gamma   90.00
#
_symmetry.space_group_name_H-M   'P 1'
#
loop_
_entity.id
_entity.type
_entity.pdbx_description
1 polymer ?
#
loop_
_entity_poly.entity_id
_entity_poly.type
_entity_poly.pdbx_seq_one_letter_code
_entity_poly.pdbx_strand_id
1 'polypeptide(L)'
;MGEKLERSEVIDSTSDNTETTWDDLRKIPFPQETSLAEKTKTENFLKSSIDRIRESNLDVDNTLVEEYMNSELFDMLGDKNVDITSIKPVQEQLLKIPEESRKLFVNIVNVYPSNENWRPYFMATLNSFNNEKFSELLHSVSTSEQPIDIDAFSKIIMHKDNYLGLSSAEDLGKIDTIVNEKIDEARINNDTEAFENFSLLKKYNLSLDESKILVQKYGYKVENVSTEKYAEMRDFLGNLKQLVVTRNINDFESMLENSPDTELSRYPDFQIGAQRLYSDSYRRELFNPSNKEIVLEDGVKIVDAGTNFKMIVRSDGAFSNYGQEKFVNYAKQWNRPSRATLSFSTSLISANHLFYYGTSAASAENPTVTYGFSNIDDDAVVENSLGDDATIHRRRRTLDVSSYNDYRGVSPTTYDGCGQRFMSIDDMIDDSSSVIHTETVMSRFYIDENGIEQRRQPDYVVYIKTSEKYHDDLKYEQSKKAAADFGIPVVIVDAKRTLSENGRQMGEKVQEMQHGWSVDKAMQIIQQYSNNAIRQTSDDIGELVDKYFPTNQDGTNILESFVAQQFSMSSDEDGQKLFDNLMVLNAKKKILSNDFMVNLVRKNPNIQDKVSLYEQELIGVTVRPQNGEGFDEYLQRKACYEICDENGIPPAESLLRNGSTELQRRVDVCKQYGVPMNEETLGVLSYNLEESAKICQEYNIEPTQNIVVQSPHKLRRKVQLCRSNRIEIDSSVLEQSYEQLEGLSRTSNPEDQKTDAGDDFGDFSNTVWENVDWDEGWQ
;
A
#
# COMPACT_ATOMS: atom_id res chain seq x y z
N MET A 1 56.87 11.64 -67.59
CA MET A 1 55.54 12.12 -68.02
C MET A 1 54.72 12.30 -66.75
N GLY A 2 54.33 13.49 -66.33
CA GLY A 2 54.67 14.82 -66.82
C GLY A 2 53.91 15.86 -65.98
N GLU A 3 54.63 16.51 -65.07
CA GLU A 3 54.42 17.89 -64.59
C GLU A 3 53.11 18.26 -63.84
N LYS A 4 53.04 19.22 -62.93
CA LYS A 4 53.95 19.89 -61.95
C LYS A 4 53.21 21.16 -61.47
N LEU A 5 53.31 21.52 -60.18
CA LEU A 5 53.26 22.90 -59.63
C LEU A 5 51.90 23.67 -59.73
N GLU A 6 51.56 24.68 -58.90
CA GLU A 6 52.09 25.13 -57.59
C GLU A 6 51.04 25.94 -56.78
N ARG A 7 51.38 26.19 -55.49
CA ARG A 7 51.13 27.41 -54.67
C ARG A 7 50.18 28.49 -55.22
N SER A 8 49.11 28.86 -54.50
CA SER A 8 49.06 29.70 -53.28
C SER A 8 49.37 31.18 -53.51
N GLU A 9 48.39 32.06 -53.26
CA GLU A 9 48.63 33.47 -52.94
C GLU A 9 47.58 33.98 -51.93
N VAL A 10 48.06 34.78 -50.98
CA VAL A 10 47.30 35.59 -49.99
C VAL A 10 47.55 37.06 -50.41
N ILE A 11 46.93 38.04 -49.71
CA ILE A 11 47.10 39.51 -49.85
C ILE A 11 46.05 40.10 -50.83
N ASP A 12 45.37 41.23 -50.58
CA ASP A 12 45.49 42.24 -49.52
C ASP A 12 44.15 42.76 -48.98
N SER A 13 44.22 43.53 -47.89
CA SER A 13 43.15 44.39 -47.41
C SER A 13 43.11 45.74 -48.16
N THR A 14 41.92 46.21 -48.54
CA THR A 14 41.67 47.64 -48.80
C THR A 14 40.35 48.08 -48.19
N SER A 15 40.43 49.01 -47.25
CA SER A 15 39.29 49.82 -46.82
C SER A 15 38.93 50.84 -47.90
N ASP A 16 37.65 51.06 -48.16
CA ASP A 16 37.18 52.38 -48.58
C ASP A 16 35.73 52.63 -48.17
N ASN A 17 35.43 53.89 -47.84
CA ASN A 17 34.12 54.32 -47.37
C ASN A 17 33.10 54.42 -48.51
N THR A 18 31.92 53.82 -48.33
CA THR A 18 30.69 54.27 -49.00
C THR A 18 29.55 54.30 -48.00
N GLU A 19 28.98 55.49 -47.77
CA GLU A 19 27.85 55.70 -46.86
C GLU A 19 26.62 54.89 -47.32
N THR A 20 26.14 53.97 -46.49
CA THR A 20 24.91 53.22 -46.76
C THR A 20 23.71 54.17 -46.62
N THR A 21 22.94 54.34 -47.69
CA THR A 21 21.78 55.23 -47.66
C THR A 21 20.52 54.50 -47.21
N TRP A 22 19.52 55.24 -46.72
CA TRP A 22 18.25 54.68 -46.23
C TRP A 22 17.46 53.84 -47.25
N ASP A 23 17.76 53.95 -48.55
CA ASP A 23 17.11 53.15 -49.60
C ASP A 23 17.78 51.79 -49.87
N ASP A 24 19.01 51.56 -49.40
CA ASP A 24 19.69 50.26 -49.56
C ASP A 24 19.10 49.20 -48.61
N LEU A 25 18.62 49.62 -47.42
CA LEU A 25 17.93 48.76 -46.44
C LEU A 25 16.59 48.20 -46.96
N ARG A 26 16.01 48.76 -48.02
CA ARG A 26 14.75 48.25 -48.62
C ARG A 26 14.92 47.07 -49.56
N LYS A 27 16.16 46.62 -49.82
CA LYS A 27 16.46 45.46 -50.68
C LYS A 27 16.91 44.21 -49.92
N ILE A 28 17.00 44.27 -48.59
CA ILE A 28 17.15 43.07 -47.78
C ILE A 28 15.82 42.30 -47.84
N PRO A 29 15.79 41.04 -48.29
CA PRO A 29 14.59 40.22 -48.20
C PRO A 29 14.20 40.07 -46.73
N PHE A 30 12.93 40.33 -46.40
CA PHE A 30 12.36 39.87 -45.14
C PHE A 30 12.57 38.35 -44.99
N PRO A 31 12.67 37.83 -43.75
CA PRO A 31 12.92 36.41 -43.52
C PRO A 31 11.96 35.58 -44.36
N GLN A 32 12.51 34.70 -45.21
CA GLN A 32 11.70 33.80 -45.99
C GLN A 32 10.84 32.97 -45.03
N GLU A 33 9.56 32.84 -45.35
CA GLU A 33 8.78 31.74 -44.82
C GLU A 33 9.60 30.45 -45.00
N THR A 34 9.71 29.64 -43.95
CA THR A 34 10.34 28.32 -44.01
C THR A 34 9.87 27.63 -45.29
N SER A 35 10.82 27.26 -46.14
CA SER A 35 10.51 26.96 -47.54
C SER A 35 9.51 25.81 -47.61
N LEU A 36 8.68 25.73 -48.65
CA LEU A 36 7.72 24.63 -48.77
C LEU A 36 8.42 23.26 -48.68
N ALA A 37 9.67 23.16 -49.16
CA ALA A 37 10.50 21.98 -49.02
C ALA A 37 10.93 21.70 -47.56
N GLU A 38 11.24 22.71 -46.75
CA GLU A 38 11.55 22.54 -45.33
C GLU A 38 10.29 22.24 -44.52
N LYS A 39 9.18 22.95 -44.73
CA LYS A 39 7.88 22.65 -44.10
C LYS A 39 7.46 21.20 -44.39
N THR A 40 7.46 20.79 -45.65
CA THR A 40 7.14 19.41 -46.03
C THR A 40 8.16 18.40 -45.52
N LYS A 41 9.43 18.76 -45.31
CA LYS A 41 10.44 17.86 -44.72
C LYS A 41 10.24 17.69 -43.21
N THR A 42 9.93 18.77 -42.49
CA THR A 42 9.58 18.75 -41.06
C THR A 42 8.24 18.04 -40.83
N GLU A 43 7.21 18.33 -41.63
CA GLU A 43 5.91 17.62 -41.60
C GLU A 43 6.07 16.11 -41.84
N ASN A 44 6.89 15.69 -42.82
CA ASN A 44 7.15 14.28 -43.08
C ASN A 44 7.97 13.61 -41.96
N PHE A 45 8.94 14.33 -41.37
CA PHE A 45 9.71 13.84 -40.22
C PHE A 45 8.80 13.64 -39.00
N LEU A 46 8.06 14.68 -38.60
CA LEU A 46 7.12 14.65 -37.48
C LEU A 46 6.09 13.53 -37.66
N LYS A 47 5.53 13.39 -38.86
CA LYS A 47 4.61 12.30 -39.21
C LYS A 47 5.26 10.91 -39.06
N SER A 48 6.48 10.72 -39.55
CA SER A 48 7.20 9.44 -39.40
C SER A 48 7.49 9.08 -37.93
N SER A 49 7.78 10.08 -37.09
CA SER A 49 7.96 9.91 -35.65
C SER A 49 6.66 9.52 -34.95
N ILE A 50 5.54 10.17 -35.29
CA ILE A 50 4.22 9.86 -34.73
C ILE A 50 3.75 8.47 -35.16
N ASP A 51 3.92 8.10 -36.43
CA ASP A 51 3.49 6.79 -36.94
C ASP A 51 4.28 5.66 -36.24
N ARG A 52 5.59 5.83 -35.99
CA ARG A 52 6.41 4.91 -35.16
C ARG A 52 5.93 4.83 -33.70
N ILE A 53 5.49 5.94 -33.12
CA ILE A 53 4.92 5.94 -31.76
C ILE A 53 3.56 5.22 -31.75
N ARG A 54 2.72 5.39 -32.78
CA ARG A 54 1.43 4.69 -32.91
C ARG A 54 1.59 3.17 -33.08
N GLU A 55 2.60 2.72 -33.82
CA GLU A 55 2.97 1.30 -33.90
C GLU A 55 3.34 0.73 -32.53
N SER A 56 3.97 1.54 -31.67
CA SER A 56 4.39 1.17 -30.32
C SER A 56 3.27 1.32 -29.27
N ASN A 57 2.33 2.24 -29.47
CA ASN A 57 1.25 2.60 -28.55
C ASN A 57 -0.03 3.02 -29.30
N LEU A 58 -0.96 2.09 -29.50
CA LEU A 58 -2.26 2.34 -30.15
C LEU A 58 -3.17 3.30 -29.39
N ASP A 59 -2.94 3.50 -28.08
CA ASP A 59 -3.77 4.40 -27.28
C ASP A 59 -3.22 5.85 -27.27
N VAL A 60 -2.12 6.13 -27.99
CA VAL A 60 -1.42 7.43 -27.99
C VAL A 60 -2.30 8.61 -28.41
N ASP A 61 -3.23 8.39 -29.35
CA ASP A 61 -4.15 9.46 -29.80
C ASP A 61 -5.09 9.95 -28.67
N ASN A 62 -5.21 9.21 -27.55
CA ASN A 62 -5.94 9.64 -26.35
C ASN A 62 -5.07 10.36 -25.31
N THR A 63 -3.73 10.25 -25.41
CA THR A 63 -2.77 10.72 -24.40
C THR A 63 -1.81 11.80 -24.91
N LEU A 64 -1.72 11.98 -26.23
CA LEU A 64 -0.88 12.99 -26.88
C LEU A 64 -1.40 14.41 -26.66
N VAL A 65 -0.50 15.33 -26.34
CA VAL A 65 -0.76 16.77 -26.26
C VAL A 65 -0.24 17.42 -27.55
N GLU A 66 -1.15 18.04 -28.32
CA GLU A 66 -0.83 18.67 -29.60
C GLU A 66 0.22 19.80 -29.48
N GLU A 67 0.16 20.58 -28.40
CA GLU A 67 1.17 21.62 -28.11
C GLU A 67 2.56 21.02 -27.87
N TYR A 68 2.65 19.89 -27.16
CA TYR A 68 3.92 19.20 -26.92
C TYR A 68 4.47 18.61 -28.21
N MET A 69 3.63 17.94 -29.01
CA MET A 69 3.99 17.37 -30.31
C MET A 69 4.58 18.42 -31.27
N ASN A 70 4.12 19.67 -31.21
CA ASN A 70 4.60 20.76 -32.06
C ASN A 70 5.76 21.57 -31.42
N SER A 71 6.27 21.16 -30.26
CA SER A 71 7.36 21.84 -29.54
C SER A 71 8.74 21.29 -29.90
N GLU A 72 9.78 22.12 -29.79
CA GLU A 72 11.17 21.69 -29.99
C GLU A 72 11.59 20.56 -29.05
N LEU A 73 10.99 20.48 -27.86
CA LEU A 73 11.25 19.41 -26.88
C LEU A 73 10.88 18.02 -27.44
N PHE A 74 9.85 17.92 -28.27
CA PHE A 74 9.47 16.66 -28.91
C PHE A 74 10.60 16.16 -29.82
N ASP A 75 11.08 17.00 -30.74
CA ASP A 75 12.18 16.66 -31.64
C ASP A 75 13.48 16.34 -30.86
N MET A 76 13.76 17.10 -29.80
CA MET A 76 14.97 16.95 -28.98
C MET A 76 14.98 15.71 -28.07
N LEU A 77 13.81 15.20 -27.65
CA LEU A 77 13.70 14.02 -26.78
C LEU A 77 13.58 12.69 -27.56
N GLY A 78 13.30 12.74 -28.86
CA GLY A 78 13.48 11.62 -29.79
C GLY A 78 12.77 10.32 -29.37
N ASP A 79 13.54 9.26 -29.12
CA ASP A 79 13.00 7.94 -28.77
C ASP A 79 12.28 7.91 -27.41
N LYS A 80 12.63 8.82 -26.48
CA LYS A 80 11.95 8.93 -25.17
C LYS A 80 10.46 9.31 -25.30
N ASN A 81 10.05 9.87 -26.45
CA ASN A 81 8.65 10.20 -26.74
C ASN A 81 7.72 8.99 -26.73
N VAL A 82 8.21 7.77 -26.98
CA VAL A 82 7.39 6.55 -26.95
C VAL A 82 6.72 6.35 -25.58
N ASP A 83 7.38 6.78 -24.49
CA ASP A 83 6.81 6.79 -23.15
C ASP A 83 6.21 8.14 -22.77
N ILE A 84 6.87 9.26 -23.06
CA ILE A 84 6.38 10.59 -22.67
C ILE A 84 4.97 10.84 -23.22
N THR A 85 4.71 10.44 -24.47
CA THR A 85 3.40 10.61 -25.12
C THR A 85 2.31 9.71 -24.54
N SER A 86 2.64 8.67 -23.77
CA SER A 86 1.64 7.86 -23.06
C SER A 86 1.16 8.51 -21.75
N ILE A 87 1.86 9.54 -21.25
CA ILE A 87 1.58 10.19 -19.97
C ILE A 87 1.34 11.70 -20.15
N LYS A 88 0.07 12.08 -20.34
CA LYS A 88 -0.35 13.46 -20.56
C LYS A 88 0.19 14.47 -19.52
N PRO A 89 0.14 14.22 -18.19
CA PRO A 89 0.66 15.17 -17.21
C PRO A 89 2.17 15.43 -17.28
N VAL A 90 2.96 14.54 -17.91
CA VAL A 90 4.41 14.75 -18.11
C VAL A 90 4.65 15.70 -19.28
N GLN A 91 3.88 15.57 -20.37
CA GLN A 91 3.89 16.51 -21.50
C GLN A 91 3.51 17.93 -21.04
N GLU A 92 2.49 18.05 -20.19
CA GLU A 92 2.06 19.32 -19.59
C GLU A 92 3.09 19.96 -18.64
N GLN A 93 4.01 19.18 -18.06
CA GLN A 93 5.12 19.68 -17.24
C GLN A 93 6.34 20.09 -18.08
N LEU A 94 6.59 19.40 -19.20
CA LEU A 94 7.63 19.76 -20.17
C LEU A 94 7.35 21.13 -20.81
N LEU A 95 6.09 21.40 -21.17
CA LEU A 95 5.67 22.67 -21.76
C LEU A 95 5.84 23.89 -20.83
N LYS A 96 5.93 23.67 -19.51
CA LYS A 96 6.17 24.74 -18.52
C LYS A 96 7.63 25.14 -18.40
N ILE A 97 8.57 24.38 -18.97
CA ILE A 97 9.99 24.70 -18.93
C ILE A 97 10.25 25.97 -19.77
N PRO A 98 10.84 27.03 -19.19
CA PRO A 98 11.19 28.26 -19.91
C PRO A 98 12.07 27.97 -21.13
N GLU A 99 11.88 28.73 -22.22
CA GLU A 99 12.51 28.43 -23.51
C GLU A 99 14.03 28.42 -23.43
N GLU A 100 14.62 29.35 -22.68
CA GLU A 100 16.05 29.42 -22.43
C GLU A 100 16.61 28.16 -21.73
N SER A 101 15.79 27.51 -20.90
CA SER A 101 16.17 26.35 -20.07
C SER A 101 15.96 25.01 -20.78
N ARG A 102 15.18 24.94 -21.87
CA ARG A 102 14.84 23.68 -22.56
C ARG A 102 16.07 22.92 -23.07
N LYS A 103 17.06 23.63 -23.61
CA LYS A 103 18.31 23.01 -24.09
C LYS A 103 19.15 22.44 -22.95
N LEU A 104 19.20 23.14 -21.80
CA LEU A 104 19.88 22.65 -20.60
C LEU A 104 19.18 21.40 -20.05
N PHE A 105 17.85 21.40 -19.96
CA PHE A 105 17.04 20.25 -19.58
C PHE A 105 17.36 19.01 -20.42
N VAL A 106 17.30 19.14 -21.75
CA VAL A 106 17.60 18.03 -22.67
C VAL A 106 19.03 17.54 -22.53
N ASN A 107 20.01 18.44 -22.38
CA ASN A 107 21.41 18.06 -22.19
C ASN A 107 21.61 17.19 -20.93
N ILE A 108 20.94 17.51 -19.82
CA ILE A 108 20.98 16.74 -18.57
C ILE A 108 20.32 15.37 -18.76
N VAL A 109 19.13 15.35 -19.36
CA VAL A 109 18.37 14.11 -19.62
C VAL A 109 19.12 13.15 -20.56
N ASN A 110 19.80 13.68 -21.58
CA ASN A 110 20.50 12.87 -22.59
C ASN A 110 21.89 12.40 -22.16
N VAL A 111 22.35 12.70 -20.93
CA VAL A 111 23.43 11.95 -20.28
C VAL A 111 23.04 10.48 -20.13
N TYR A 112 21.75 10.20 -19.87
CA TYR A 112 21.23 8.86 -19.64
C TYR A 112 20.58 8.30 -20.91
N PRO A 113 21.16 7.25 -21.50
CA PRO A 113 20.67 6.69 -22.76
C PRO A 113 19.36 5.94 -22.53
N SER A 114 18.51 5.86 -23.56
CA SER A 114 17.14 5.35 -23.42
C SER A 114 17.04 3.84 -23.17
N ASN A 115 18.16 3.10 -23.29
CA ASN A 115 18.32 1.69 -22.98
C ASN A 115 18.79 1.44 -21.52
N GLU A 116 18.97 2.48 -20.72
CA GLU A 116 19.14 2.40 -19.28
C GLU A 116 17.84 2.80 -18.56
N ASN A 117 17.80 2.67 -17.23
CA ASN A 117 16.66 3.14 -16.42
C ASN A 117 16.67 4.68 -16.29
N TRP A 118 16.44 5.37 -17.41
CA TRP A 118 16.51 6.84 -17.53
C TRP A 118 15.34 7.58 -16.88
N ARG A 119 14.24 6.89 -16.56
CA ARG A 119 12.96 7.50 -16.15
C ARG A 119 13.04 8.19 -14.77
N PRO A 120 13.70 7.62 -13.73
CA PRO A 120 13.96 8.34 -12.47
C PRO A 120 14.78 9.62 -12.65
N TYR A 121 15.89 9.57 -13.40
CA TYR A 121 16.73 10.74 -13.71
C TYR A 121 15.95 11.86 -14.42
N PHE A 122 15.14 11.48 -15.42
CA PHE A 122 14.28 12.42 -16.13
C PHE A 122 13.23 13.06 -15.21
N MET A 123 12.55 12.27 -14.37
CA MET A 123 11.53 12.81 -13.47
C MET A 123 12.15 13.71 -12.38
N ALA A 124 13.30 13.34 -11.81
CA ALA A 124 14.03 14.20 -10.87
C ALA A 124 14.37 15.56 -11.53
N THR A 125 14.94 15.52 -12.75
CA THR A 125 15.24 16.74 -13.52
C THR A 125 13.97 17.56 -13.82
N LEU A 126 12.89 16.91 -14.26
CA LEU A 126 11.63 17.58 -14.64
C LEU A 126 10.95 18.25 -13.45
N ASN A 127 10.97 17.60 -12.28
CA ASN A 127 10.46 18.15 -11.02
C ASN A 127 11.20 19.45 -10.65
N SER A 128 12.53 19.44 -10.70
CA SER A 128 13.36 20.60 -10.34
C SER A 128 13.24 21.75 -11.33
N PHE A 129 13.11 21.47 -12.62
CA PHE A 129 12.81 22.48 -13.65
C PHE A 129 11.38 23.07 -13.53
N ASN A 130 10.51 22.44 -12.73
CA ASN A 130 9.17 22.94 -12.37
C ASN A 130 9.09 23.43 -10.90
N ASN A 131 10.21 23.50 -10.17
CA ASN A 131 10.27 23.94 -8.77
C ASN A 131 10.79 25.38 -8.69
N GLU A 132 9.95 26.29 -8.18
CA GLU A 132 10.24 27.73 -8.08
C GLU A 132 11.54 28.05 -7.31
N LYS A 133 11.96 27.19 -6.38
CA LYS A 133 13.19 27.36 -5.59
C LYS A 133 14.49 27.13 -6.38
N PHE A 134 14.40 26.55 -7.57
CA PHE A 134 15.52 26.42 -8.51
C PHE A 134 15.50 27.49 -9.62
N SER A 135 14.45 28.32 -9.74
CA SER A 135 14.26 29.25 -10.87
C SER A 135 15.43 30.22 -11.09
N GLU A 136 15.99 30.82 -10.03
CA GLU A 136 17.13 31.75 -10.15
C GLU A 136 18.38 31.03 -10.67
N LEU A 137 18.71 29.89 -10.07
CA LEU A 137 19.83 29.04 -10.50
C LEU A 137 19.67 28.59 -11.95
N LEU A 138 18.49 28.10 -12.32
CA LEU A 138 18.21 27.62 -13.67
C LEU A 138 18.33 28.73 -14.71
N HIS A 139 17.83 29.94 -14.41
CA HIS A 139 18.01 31.09 -15.28
C HIS A 139 19.49 31.48 -15.42
N SER A 140 20.24 31.55 -14.30
CA SER A 140 21.67 31.88 -14.32
C SER A 140 22.52 30.85 -15.08
N VAL A 141 22.25 29.55 -14.88
CA VAL A 141 22.99 28.46 -15.55
C VAL A 141 22.62 28.38 -17.03
N SER A 142 21.36 28.58 -17.40
CA SER A 142 20.90 28.52 -18.81
C SER A 142 21.36 29.73 -19.64
N THR A 143 21.61 30.87 -18.99
CA THR A 143 22.12 32.11 -19.64
C THR A 143 23.64 32.29 -19.51
N SER A 144 24.34 31.35 -18.86
CA SER A 144 25.80 31.39 -18.68
C SER A 144 26.56 31.30 -20.01
N GLU A 145 27.48 32.24 -20.25
CA GLU A 145 28.47 32.13 -21.33
C GLU A 145 29.57 31.10 -21.04
N GLN A 146 29.77 30.72 -19.77
CA GLN A 146 30.76 29.72 -19.36
C GLN A 146 30.20 28.30 -19.55
N PRO A 147 31.01 27.34 -20.03
CA PRO A 147 30.60 25.95 -20.14
C PRO A 147 30.28 25.35 -18.77
N ILE A 148 29.09 24.78 -18.64
CA ILE A 148 28.62 24.13 -17.41
C ILE A 148 28.99 22.65 -17.45
N ASP A 149 29.60 22.16 -16.38
CA ASP A 149 29.75 20.72 -16.17
C ASP A 149 28.38 20.10 -15.85
N ILE A 150 27.83 19.37 -16.82
CA ILE A 150 26.51 18.72 -16.72
C ILE A 150 26.53 17.56 -15.71
N ASP A 151 27.67 16.86 -15.53
CA ASP A 151 27.77 15.79 -14.54
C ASP A 151 27.70 16.37 -13.12
N ALA A 152 28.48 17.41 -12.85
CA ALA A 152 28.45 18.11 -11.56
C ALA A 152 27.10 18.82 -11.31
N PHE A 153 26.56 19.53 -12.31
CA PHE A 153 25.27 20.21 -12.17
C PHE A 153 24.10 19.22 -11.95
N SER A 154 24.13 18.05 -12.58
CA SER A 154 23.09 17.03 -12.40
C SER A 154 22.99 16.51 -10.96
N LYS A 155 24.11 16.49 -10.21
CA LYS A 155 24.13 16.11 -8.78
C LYS A 155 23.37 17.11 -7.91
N ILE A 156 23.34 18.39 -8.31
CA ILE A 156 22.61 19.44 -7.59
C ILE A 156 21.15 19.52 -8.02
N ILE A 157 20.88 19.51 -9.33
CA ILE A 157 19.52 19.75 -9.85
C ILE A 157 18.59 18.53 -9.71
N MET A 158 19.12 17.33 -9.46
CA MET A 158 18.30 16.12 -9.24
C MET A 158 17.86 15.93 -7.77
N HIS A 159 18.15 16.89 -6.90
CA HIS A 159 17.54 16.96 -5.56
C HIS A 159 16.09 17.43 -5.62
N LYS A 160 15.30 17.03 -4.62
CA LYS A 160 13.89 17.40 -4.46
C LYS A 160 13.71 18.90 -4.24
N ASP A 161 14.70 19.54 -3.65
CA ASP A 161 14.69 20.95 -3.29
C ASP A 161 16.09 21.56 -3.38
N ASN A 162 16.17 22.89 -3.45
CA ASN A 162 17.42 23.65 -3.46
C ASN A 162 18.00 23.75 -2.04
N TYR A 163 18.41 22.61 -1.46
CA TYR A 163 18.83 22.50 -0.07
C TYR A 163 20.02 23.41 0.29
N LEU A 164 20.90 23.71 -0.67
CA LEU A 164 22.04 24.60 -0.48
C LEU A 164 21.69 26.08 -0.69
N GLY A 165 20.55 26.39 -1.32
CA GLY A 165 20.13 27.76 -1.63
C GLY A 165 20.99 28.43 -2.71
N LEU A 166 21.49 27.67 -3.70
CA LEU A 166 22.29 28.22 -4.79
C LEU A 166 21.40 29.05 -5.72
N SER A 167 21.86 30.20 -6.18
CA SER A 167 21.10 31.07 -7.09
C SER A 167 21.86 31.46 -8.36
N SER A 168 23.16 31.16 -8.45
CA SER A 168 23.98 31.49 -9.62
C SER A 168 24.86 30.35 -10.11
N ALA A 169 25.25 30.41 -11.39
CA ALA A 169 26.22 29.50 -11.98
C ALA A 169 27.61 29.56 -11.29
N GLU A 170 27.96 30.67 -10.65
CA GLU A 170 29.22 30.78 -9.89
C GLU A 170 29.21 29.95 -8.60
N ASP A 171 28.03 29.75 -8.00
CA ASP A 171 27.91 29.03 -6.72
C ASP A 171 28.21 27.53 -6.88
N LEU A 172 28.04 27.01 -8.11
CA LEU A 172 28.46 25.65 -8.49
C LEU A 172 29.97 25.44 -8.26
N GLY A 173 30.79 26.48 -8.39
CA GLY A 173 32.23 26.44 -8.10
C GLY A 173 32.57 26.60 -6.61
N LYS A 174 31.58 26.79 -5.74
CA LYS A 174 31.73 27.12 -4.31
C LYS A 174 31.02 26.13 -3.37
N ILE A 175 30.46 25.04 -3.91
CA ILE A 175 29.61 24.07 -3.19
C ILE A 175 30.26 23.59 -1.88
N ASP A 176 31.51 23.12 -1.92
CA ASP A 176 32.22 22.64 -0.72
C ASP A 176 32.32 23.73 0.36
N THR A 177 32.62 24.97 -0.02
CA THR A 177 32.69 26.12 0.89
C THR A 177 31.32 26.38 1.53
N ILE A 178 30.27 26.46 0.71
CA ILE A 178 28.89 26.72 1.16
C ILE A 178 28.41 25.62 2.12
N VAL A 179 28.71 24.35 1.82
CA VAL A 179 28.36 23.21 2.68
C VAL A 179 29.11 23.27 4.00
N ASN A 180 30.42 23.55 3.99
CA ASN A 180 31.21 23.67 5.22
C ASN A 180 30.73 24.84 6.11
N GLU A 181 30.48 26.02 5.52
CA GLU A 181 29.96 27.19 6.24
C GLU A 181 28.61 26.87 6.93
N LYS A 182 27.72 26.14 6.25
CA LYS A 182 26.41 25.72 6.79
C LYS A 182 26.53 24.67 7.90
N ILE A 183 27.49 23.74 7.81
CA ILE A 183 27.78 22.77 8.90
C ILE A 183 28.29 23.50 10.14
N ASP A 184 29.22 24.45 9.97
CA ASP A 184 29.76 25.25 11.07
C ASP A 184 28.69 26.14 11.71
N GLU A 185 27.85 26.81 10.91
CA GLU A 185 26.70 27.58 11.39
C GLU A 185 25.72 26.72 12.19
N ALA A 186 25.34 25.55 11.67
CA ALA A 186 24.44 24.63 12.36
C ALA A 186 25.02 24.16 13.70
N ARG A 187 26.33 23.87 13.75
CA ARG A 187 27.02 23.48 15.00
C ARG A 187 27.06 24.63 16.01
N ILE A 188 27.35 25.86 15.58
CA ILE A 188 27.35 27.06 16.44
C ILE A 188 25.96 27.32 17.04
N ASN A 189 24.91 27.13 16.23
CA ASN A 189 23.52 27.33 16.65
C ASN A 189 22.92 26.13 17.41
N ASN A 190 23.65 25.01 17.52
CA ASN A 190 23.17 23.72 18.03
C ASN A 190 21.89 23.23 17.29
N ASP A 191 21.81 23.52 15.99
CA ASP A 191 20.75 23.05 15.10
C ASP A 191 21.12 21.65 14.60
N THR A 192 20.53 20.64 15.22
CA THR A 192 20.83 19.23 14.91
C THR A 192 20.29 18.83 13.53
N GLU A 193 19.11 19.31 13.13
CA GLU A 193 18.49 18.94 11.86
C GLU A 193 19.26 19.54 10.67
N ALA A 194 19.67 20.82 10.79
CA ALA A 194 20.55 21.44 9.79
C ALA A 194 21.92 20.75 9.73
N PHE A 195 22.52 20.42 10.88
CA PHE A 195 23.83 19.75 10.93
C PHE A 195 23.80 18.38 10.24
N GLU A 196 22.80 17.55 10.56
CA GLU A 196 22.58 16.25 9.93
C GLU A 196 22.40 16.39 8.41
N ASN A 197 21.55 17.33 7.99
CA ASN A 197 21.26 17.57 6.58
C ASN A 197 22.50 17.97 5.76
N PHE A 198 23.27 18.96 6.23
CA PHE A 198 24.45 19.41 5.48
C PHE A 198 25.61 18.42 5.55
N SER A 199 25.72 17.63 6.63
CA SER A 199 26.71 16.55 6.73
C SER A 199 26.42 15.39 5.77
N LEU A 200 25.15 15.01 5.59
CA LEU A 200 24.73 14.02 4.59
C LEU A 200 24.92 14.52 3.16
N LEU A 201 24.59 15.79 2.88
CA LEU A 201 24.86 16.42 1.59
C LEU A 201 26.36 16.42 1.27
N LYS A 202 27.21 16.69 2.28
CA LYS A 202 28.66 16.64 2.13
C LYS A 202 29.20 15.24 1.81
N LYS A 203 28.73 14.20 2.51
CA LYS A 203 29.30 12.85 2.38
C LYS A 203 28.70 12.02 1.22
N TYR A 204 27.39 12.11 1.01
CA TYR A 204 26.66 11.25 0.07
C TYR A 204 25.92 12.02 -1.03
N ASN A 205 25.92 13.36 -0.98
CA ASN A 205 25.03 14.20 -1.78
C ASN A 205 23.55 13.73 -1.68
N LEU A 206 23.10 13.57 -0.43
CA LEU A 206 21.72 13.29 -0.05
C LEU A 206 21.29 14.26 1.06
N SER A 207 20.11 14.87 0.95
CA SER A 207 19.54 15.60 2.08
C SER A 207 19.06 14.65 3.19
N LEU A 208 18.77 15.20 4.37
CA LEU A 208 18.18 14.43 5.47
C LEU A 208 16.76 13.95 5.14
N ASP A 209 15.96 14.75 4.43
CA ASP A 209 14.61 14.38 3.97
C ASP A 209 14.68 13.22 2.95
N GLU A 210 15.57 13.32 1.96
CA GLU A 210 15.80 12.24 0.99
C GLU A 210 16.35 10.96 1.65
N SER A 211 17.24 11.10 2.62
CA SER A 211 17.78 9.97 3.40
C SER A 211 16.68 9.26 4.19
N LYS A 212 15.79 10.02 4.84
CA LYS A 212 14.61 9.50 5.53
C LYS A 212 13.67 8.78 4.55
N ILE A 213 13.43 9.34 3.35
CA ILE A 213 12.62 8.71 2.30
C ILE A 213 13.25 7.38 1.82
N LEU A 214 14.57 7.34 1.61
CA LEU A 214 15.26 6.09 1.21
C LEU A 214 15.15 5.01 2.29
N VAL A 215 15.36 5.36 3.57
CA VAL A 215 15.20 4.41 4.68
C VAL A 215 13.75 3.94 4.82
N GLN A 216 12.78 4.84 4.68
CA GLN A 216 11.35 4.54 4.74
C GLN A 216 10.92 3.59 3.60
N LYS A 217 11.39 3.83 2.36
CA LYS A 217 11.05 2.99 1.19
C LYS A 217 11.83 1.69 1.10
N TYR A 218 13.11 1.66 1.52
CA TYR A 218 14.04 0.55 1.19
C TYR A 218 14.83 0.01 2.39
N GLY A 219 14.78 0.63 3.56
CA GLY A 219 15.55 0.24 4.76
C GLY A 219 14.84 -0.75 5.69
N TYR A 220 13.55 -1.00 5.50
CA TYR A 220 12.78 -1.89 6.38
C TYR A 220 13.27 -3.35 6.24
N LYS A 221 13.80 -3.89 7.34
CA LYS A 221 14.44 -5.22 7.41
C LYS A 221 15.43 -5.51 6.27
N VAL A 222 16.10 -4.48 5.74
CA VAL A 222 17.01 -4.60 4.57
C VAL A 222 18.15 -5.62 4.79
N GLU A 223 18.55 -5.83 6.03
CA GLU A 223 19.43 -6.89 6.51
C GLU A 223 19.02 -8.32 6.09
N ASN A 224 17.72 -8.58 5.86
CA ASN A 224 17.20 -9.89 5.43
C ASN A 224 17.37 -10.15 3.92
N VAL A 225 17.72 -9.13 3.10
CA VAL A 225 17.68 -9.25 1.64
C VAL A 225 18.83 -10.13 1.11
N SER A 226 18.47 -11.21 0.41
CA SER A 226 19.30 -12.41 0.24
C SER A 226 20.28 -12.38 -0.95
N THR A 227 21.02 -11.27 -1.11
CA THR A 227 21.98 -11.11 -2.21
C THR A 227 23.38 -10.63 -1.83
N GLU A 228 24.35 -11.13 -2.60
CA GLU A 228 25.76 -10.71 -2.62
C GLU A 228 26.04 -9.68 -3.74
N LYS A 229 25.22 -9.63 -4.80
CA LYS A 229 25.46 -8.79 -5.99
C LYS A 229 25.35 -7.30 -5.67
N TYR A 230 24.50 -6.95 -4.70
CA TYR A 230 24.23 -5.59 -4.25
C TYR A 230 24.44 -5.42 -2.74
N ALA A 231 25.34 -6.21 -2.15
CA ALA A 231 25.63 -6.17 -0.71
C ALA A 231 26.01 -4.76 -0.22
N GLU A 232 26.79 -4.01 -1.00
CA GLU A 232 27.16 -2.61 -0.68
C GLU A 232 25.93 -1.70 -0.52
N MET A 233 24.88 -1.88 -1.34
CA MET A 233 23.65 -1.09 -1.23
C MET A 233 22.81 -1.51 -0.03
N ARG A 234 22.75 -2.81 0.28
CA ARG A 234 22.10 -3.35 1.48
C ARG A 234 22.75 -2.75 2.74
N ASP A 235 24.08 -2.79 2.78
CA ASP A 235 24.87 -2.36 3.93
C ASP A 235 24.84 -0.81 4.05
N PHE A 236 24.83 -0.08 2.93
CA PHE A 236 24.55 1.37 2.89
C PHE A 236 23.18 1.71 3.49
N LEU A 237 22.10 1.05 3.06
CA LEU A 237 20.75 1.28 3.60
C LEU A 237 20.65 0.91 5.08
N GLY A 238 21.34 -0.17 5.50
CA GLY A 238 21.46 -0.57 6.90
C GLY A 238 22.14 0.50 7.76
N ASN A 239 23.23 1.10 7.29
CA ASN A 239 23.94 2.18 7.97
C ASN A 239 23.12 3.49 7.95
N LEU A 240 22.51 3.84 6.82
CA LEU A 240 21.65 5.03 6.69
C LEU A 240 20.43 4.95 7.64
N LYS A 241 19.85 3.76 7.82
CA LYS A 241 18.80 3.49 8.81
C LYS A 241 19.23 3.83 10.23
N GLN A 242 20.48 3.54 10.61
CA GLN A 242 21.01 3.90 11.93
C GLN A 242 21.31 5.40 12.03
N LEU A 243 21.83 6.03 10.97
CA LEU A 243 22.11 7.47 10.95
C LEU A 243 20.84 8.30 11.18
N VAL A 244 19.76 8.06 10.43
CA VAL A 244 18.55 8.91 10.46
C VAL A 244 17.71 8.81 11.75
N VAL A 245 18.05 7.89 12.67
CA VAL A 245 17.39 7.76 14.00
C VAL A 245 18.25 8.29 15.15
N THR A 246 19.43 8.83 14.85
CA THR A 246 20.32 9.45 15.84
C THR A 246 19.67 10.71 16.44
N ARG A 247 20.11 11.12 17.64
CA ARG A 247 19.43 12.19 18.41
C ARG A 247 20.34 13.35 18.85
N ASN A 248 21.61 13.34 18.46
CA ASN A 248 22.54 14.45 18.72
C ASN A 248 23.70 14.46 17.72
N ILE A 249 24.28 15.65 17.57
CA ILE A 249 25.37 15.97 16.62
C ILE A 249 26.59 15.04 16.78
N ASN A 250 27.04 14.76 18.01
CA ASN A 250 28.30 14.03 18.23
C ASN A 250 28.19 12.55 17.84
N ASP A 251 27.09 11.89 18.24
CA ASP A 251 26.84 10.50 17.89
C ASP A 251 26.64 10.37 16.37
N PHE A 252 25.89 11.31 15.76
CA PHE A 252 25.66 11.33 14.32
C PHE A 252 26.95 11.52 13.53
N GLU A 253 27.78 12.49 13.91
CA GLU A 253 29.08 12.75 13.30
C GLU A 253 29.99 11.52 13.39
N SER A 254 30.11 10.91 14.57
CA SER A 254 30.94 9.71 14.74
C SER A 254 30.44 8.52 13.93
N MET A 255 29.12 8.32 13.84
CA MET A 255 28.53 7.27 13.00
C MET A 255 28.75 7.55 11.50
N LEU A 256 28.66 8.81 11.07
CA LEU A 256 28.86 9.22 9.68
C LEU A 256 30.33 9.08 9.24
N GLU A 257 31.27 9.42 10.12
CA GLU A 257 32.71 9.21 9.91
C GLU A 257 33.05 7.73 9.71
N ASN A 258 32.46 6.84 10.53
CA ASN A 258 32.69 5.39 10.46
C ASN A 258 31.90 4.67 9.36
N SER A 259 30.90 5.31 8.75
CA SER A 259 30.13 4.73 7.64
C SER A 259 30.98 4.66 6.36
N PRO A 260 30.81 3.64 5.50
CA PRO A 260 31.57 3.51 4.26
C PRO A 260 31.22 4.65 3.28
N ASP A 261 32.19 5.04 2.45
CA ASP A 261 31.95 5.92 1.32
C ASP A 261 31.25 5.16 0.18
N THR A 262 30.66 5.89 -0.77
CA THR A 262 29.94 5.32 -1.92
C THR A 262 30.21 6.13 -3.19
N GLU A 263 30.18 5.46 -4.35
CA GLU A 263 30.31 6.12 -5.66
C GLU A 263 28.98 6.75 -6.14
N LEU A 264 27.85 6.39 -5.51
CA LEU A 264 26.53 6.96 -5.80
C LEU A 264 26.49 8.42 -5.34
N SER A 265 25.98 9.33 -6.19
CA SER A 265 26.05 10.77 -5.92
C SER A 265 24.82 11.58 -6.35
N ARG A 266 23.77 10.92 -6.86
CA ARG A 266 22.49 11.53 -7.20
C ARG A 266 21.39 10.72 -6.55
N TYR A 267 20.33 11.37 -6.08
CA TYR A 267 19.18 10.68 -5.49
C TYR A 267 18.65 9.49 -6.34
N PRO A 268 18.49 9.61 -7.68
CA PRO A 268 18.07 8.50 -8.53
C PRO A 268 19.03 7.29 -8.52
N ASP A 269 20.34 7.50 -8.32
CA ASP A 269 21.33 6.41 -8.26
C ASP A 269 21.02 5.47 -7.08
N PHE A 270 20.70 6.04 -5.91
CA PHE A 270 20.31 5.29 -4.72
C PHE A 270 18.96 4.58 -4.89
N GLN A 271 17.99 5.25 -5.52
CA GLN A 271 16.68 4.65 -5.81
C GLN A 271 16.81 3.41 -6.71
N ILE A 272 17.58 3.53 -7.80
CA ILE A 272 17.83 2.43 -8.74
C ILE A 272 18.67 1.34 -8.06
N GLY A 273 19.73 1.69 -7.33
CA GLY A 273 20.53 0.74 -6.56
C GLY A 273 19.69 -0.11 -5.60
N ALA A 274 18.73 0.50 -4.90
CA ALA A 274 17.81 -0.20 -4.03
C ALA A 274 16.83 -1.12 -4.80
N GLN A 275 16.25 -0.65 -5.90
CA GLN A 275 15.37 -1.50 -6.74
C GLN A 275 16.10 -2.75 -7.27
N ARG A 276 17.37 -2.59 -7.64
CA ARG A 276 18.24 -3.69 -8.12
C ARG A 276 18.57 -4.70 -7.03
N LEU A 277 18.81 -4.22 -5.80
CA LEU A 277 18.98 -5.06 -4.60
C LEU A 277 17.77 -5.99 -4.41
N TYR A 278 16.54 -5.46 -4.43
CA TYR A 278 15.33 -6.27 -4.26
C TYR A 278 15.03 -7.16 -5.47
N SER A 279 15.17 -6.66 -6.71
CA SER A 279 14.93 -7.46 -7.92
C SER A 279 15.89 -8.65 -8.04
N ASP A 280 17.16 -8.53 -7.64
CA ASP A 280 18.08 -9.68 -7.63
C ASP A 280 17.71 -10.72 -6.55
N SER A 281 17.31 -10.29 -5.35
CA SER A 281 16.82 -11.20 -4.30
C SER A 281 15.61 -12.00 -4.81
N TYR A 282 14.65 -11.32 -5.44
CA TYR A 282 13.46 -11.96 -5.99
C TYR A 282 13.83 -12.94 -7.13
N ARG A 283 14.71 -12.55 -8.07
CA ARG A 283 15.18 -13.44 -9.16
C ARG A 283 15.79 -14.74 -8.65
N ARG A 284 16.46 -14.71 -7.50
CA ARG A 284 17.14 -15.88 -6.90
C ARG A 284 16.17 -16.85 -6.21
N GLU A 285 15.03 -16.34 -5.75
CA GLU A 285 14.08 -17.07 -4.90
C GLU A 285 12.81 -17.52 -5.63
N LEU A 286 12.48 -16.87 -6.76
CA LEU A 286 11.29 -17.18 -7.55
C LEU A 286 11.34 -18.57 -8.21
N PHE A 287 10.18 -19.20 -8.25
CA PHE A 287 9.96 -20.49 -8.89
C PHE A 287 10.33 -20.45 -10.37
N ASN A 288 11.08 -21.46 -10.83
CA ASN A 288 11.42 -21.65 -12.23
C ASN A 288 11.05 -23.06 -12.72
N PRO A 289 10.19 -23.20 -13.76
CA PRO A 289 9.77 -24.51 -14.26
C PRO A 289 10.86 -25.27 -15.02
N SER A 290 11.96 -24.61 -15.44
CA SER A 290 12.97 -25.19 -16.35
C SER A 290 13.68 -26.44 -15.82
N ASN A 291 13.75 -26.60 -14.49
CA ASN A 291 14.40 -27.73 -13.82
C ASN A 291 13.40 -28.77 -13.28
N LYS A 292 12.12 -28.67 -13.64
CA LYS A 292 11.05 -29.57 -13.16
C LYS A 292 10.76 -30.66 -14.19
N GLU A 293 10.18 -31.77 -13.72
CA GLU A 293 9.61 -32.78 -14.61
C GLU A 293 8.41 -32.21 -15.37
N ILE A 294 8.31 -32.53 -16.66
CA ILE A 294 7.26 -32.04 -17.55
C ILE A 294 6.43 -33.22 -18.04
N VAL A 295 5.13 -33.18 -17.73
CA VAL A 295 4.11 -34.06 -18.31
C VAL A 295 3.48 -33.35 -19.52
N LEU A 296 3.03 -34.09 -20.53
CA LEU A 296 2.29 -33.52 -21.67
C LEU A 296 0.83 -33.96 -21.62
N GLU A 297 -0.07 -32.98 -21.55
CA GLU A 297 -1.53 -33.16 -21.59
C GLU A 297 -2.09 -32.29 -22.70
N ASP A 298 -2.83 -32.89 -23.65
CA ASP A 298 -3.40 -32.20 -24.84
C ASP A 298 -2.39 -31.35 -25.65
N GLY A 299 -1.10 -31.68 -25.57
CA GLY A 299 0.00 -30.92 -26.20
C GLY A 299 0.54 -29.75 -25.37
N VAL A 300 -0.07 -29.48 -24.21
CA VAL A 300 0.39 -28.49 -23.22
C VAL A 300 1.37 -29.14 -22.24
N LYS A 301 2.40 -28.40 -21.84
CA LYS A 301 3.36 -28.81 -20.81
C LYS A 301 2.74 -28.58 -19.43
N ILE A 302 2.68 -29.61 -18.61
CA ILE A 302 2.20 -29.56 -17.23
C ILE A 302 3.40 -29.80 -16.30
N VAL A 303 3.54 -28.94 -15.29
CA VAL A 303 4.62 -28.95 -14.30
C VAL A 303 4.02 -28.96 -12.90
N ASP A 304 4.55 -29.80 -12.02
CA ASP A 304 4.21 -29.76 -10.60
C ASP A 304 5.08 -28.72 -9.87
N ALA A 305 4.45 -27.77 -9.16
CA ALA A 305 5.15 -26.82 -8.31
C ALA A 305 5.96 -27.52 -7.19
N GLY A 306 5.43 -28.63 -6.67
CA GLY A 306 5.87 -29.27 -5.44
C GLY A 306 5.18 -28.67 -4.21
N THR A 307 5.92 -28.58 -3.10
CA THR A 307 5.48 -27.97 -1.82
C THR A 307 6.47 -26.94 -1.29
N ASN A 308 7.48 -26.57 -2.08
CA ASN A 308 8.40 -25.48 -1.81
C ASN A 308 8.50 -24.61 -3.07
N PHE A 309 7.85 -23.46 -3.02
CA PHE A 309 7.82 -22.47 -4.10
C PHE A 309 7.54 -21.08 -3.52
N LYS A 310 8.02 -20.07 -4.24
CA LYS A 310 7.68 -18.65 -4.13
C LYS A 310 7.41 -18.17 -5.56
N MET A 311 6.30 -17.48 -5.81
CA MET A 311 5.92 -17.04 -7.15
C MET A 311 5.42 -15.61 -7.10
N ILE A 312 5.81 -14.81 -8.10
CA ILE A 312 5.19 -13.54 -8.42
C ILE A 312 4.20 -13.79 -9.56
N VAL A 313 2.93 -13.42 -9.32
CA VAL A 313 1.80 -13.84 -10.15
C VAL A 313 0.86 -12.70 -10.48
N ARG A 314 0.19 -12.80 -11.63
CA ARG A 314 -0.80 -11.83 -12.10
C ARG A 314 -2.03 -12.54 -12.62
N SER A 315 -3.18 -12.36 -11.98
CA SER A 315 -4.48 -12.70 -12.54
C SER A 315 -4.98 -11.58 -13.44
N ASP A 316 -5.24 -11.93 -14.71
CA ASP A 316 -6.07 -11.09 -15.57
C ASP A 316 -7.51 -11.64 -15.55
N GLY A 317 -8.41 -10.87 -14.93
CA GLY A 317 -9.84 -11.20 -14.80
C GLY A 317 -10.42 -10.77 -13.45
N ALA A 318 -10.79 -9.50 -13.32
CA ALA A 318 -11.62 -8.95 -12.21
C ALA A 318 -11.99 -7.48 -12.46
N PHE A 319 -11.07 -6.70 -13.03
CA PHE A 319 -11.18 -5.23 -13.13
C PHE A 319 -11.30 -4.69 -14.58
N SER A 320 -11.32 -5.57 -15.59
CA SER A 320 -11.42 -5.19 -17.00
C SER A 320 -12.86 -5.22 -17.52
N ASN A 321 -13.66 -4.21 -17.17
CA ASN A 321 -14.91 -3.90 -17.90
C ASN A 321 -14.65 -3.55 -19.39
N TYR A 322 -13.39 -3.28 -19.75
CA TYR A 322 -12.92 -3.05 -21.12
C TYR A 322 -12.33 -4.35 -21.71
N GLY A 323 -13.20 -5.27 -22.12
CA GLY A 323 -12.76 -6.57 -22.64
C GLY A 323 -13.83 -7.49 -23.22
N GLN A 324 -15.02 -7.01 -23.61
CA GLN A 324 -16.08 -7.84 -24.18
C GLN A 324 -15.85 -8.29 -25.65
N GLU A 325 -14.59 -8.56 -26.03
CA GLU A 325 -14.31 -9.41 -27.19
C GLU A 325 -14.11 -10.85 -26.70
N LYS A 326 -15.04 -11.74 -27.07
CA LYS A 326 -15.04 -13.15 -26.65
C LYS A 326 -13.70 -13.81 -27.00
N PHE A 327 -12.92 -14.18 -25.97
CA PHE A 327 -11.52 -14.59 -26.01
C PHE A 327 -11.12 -15.50 -27.20
N VAL A 328 -10.44 -14.92 -28.19
CA VAL A 328 -9.89 -15.68 -29.32
C VAL A 328 -8.50 -16.28 -28.99
N ASN A 329 -7.57 -15.51 -28.43
CA ASN A 329 -6.22 -15.95 -28.04
C ASN A 329 -5.61 -15.03 -26.97
N TYR A 330 -5.14 -15.59 -25.85
CA TYR A 330 -4.62 -14.85 -24.70
C TYR A 330 -3.30 -14.12 -24.99
N ALA A 331 -2.36 -14.76 -25.69
CA ALA A 331 -1.05 -14.17 -25.99
C ALA A 331 -1.13 -12.92 -26.88
N LYS A 332 -2.08 -12.87 -27.83
CA LYS A 332 -2.37 -11.69 -28.66
C LYS A 332 -3.00 -10.56 -27.85
N GLN A 333 -3.89 -10.88 -26.92
CA GLN A 333 -4.49 -9.86 -26.04
C GLN A 333 -3.43 -9.25 -25.12
N TRP A 334 -2.59 -10.08 -24.49
CA TRP A 334 -1.45 -9.61 -23.72
C TRP A 334 -0.60 -8.70 -24.60
N ASN A 335 -0.12 -9.18 -25.75
CA ASN A 335 0.76 -8.43 -26.63
C ASN A 335 0.06 -7.35 -27.51
N ARG A 336 -1.12 -6.85 -27.12
CA ARG A 336 -1.65 -5.60 -27.71
C ARG A 336 -0.69 -4.43 -27.39
N PRO A 337 -0.22 -3.65 -28.38
CA PRO A 337 0.68 -2.52 -28.16
C PRO A 337 -0.08 -1.32 -27.55
N SER A 338 -0.33 -1.39 -26.25
CA SER A 338 -0.85 -0.32 -25.39
C SER A 338 0.24 0.04 -24.38
N ARG A 339 0.70 1.30 -24.39
CA ARG A 339 1.69 1.83 -23.43
C ARG A 339 1.07 2.79 -22.42
N ALA A 340 -0.25 2.84 -22.30
CA ALA A 340 -0.99 3.69 -21.35
C ALA A 340 -0.64 3.44 -19.86
N THR A 341 0.17 2.42 -19.57
CA THR A 341 0.74 2.10 -18.26
C THR A 341 2.09 1.40 -18.45
N LEU A 342 3.17 1.93 -17.87
CA LEU A 342 4.54 1.39 -18.00
C LEU A 342 4.84 0.24 -17.03
N SER A 343 3.99 0.03 -16.01
CA SER A 343 4.07 -1.11 -15.08
C SER A 343 2.72 -1.82 -14.92
N PHE A 344 2.73 -3.02 -14.35
CA PHE A 344 1.54 -3.77 -13.97
C PHE A 344 1.65 -4.33 -12.55
N SER A 345 0.51 -4.39 -11.86
CA SER A 345 0.39 -5.04 -10.55
C SER A 345 0.43 -6.56 -10.66
N THR A 346 0.95 -7.18 -9.61
CA THR A 346 1.16 -8.61 -9.37
C THR A 346 1.01 -8.87 -7.87
N SER A 347 0.94 -10.13 -7.46
CA SER A 347 0.95 -10.52 -6.04
C SER A 347 1.99 -11.62 -5.82
N LEU A 348 2.43 -11.80 -4.58
CA LEU A 348 3.21 -12.97 -4.21
C LEU A 348 2.31 -14.10 -3.70
N ILE A 349 2.65 -15.33 -4.08
CA ILE A 349 2.14 -16.56 -3.46
C ILE A 349 3.32 -17.46 -3.11
N SER A 350 3.19 -18.24 -2.05
CA SER A 350 4.20 -19.20 -1.64
C SER A 350 3.56 -20.44 -1.04
N ALA A 351 4.38 -21.44 -0.75
CA ALA A 351 3.91 -22.61 0.00
C ALA A 351 3.29 -22.23 1.36
N ASN A 352 3.89 -21.29 2.10
CA ASN A 352 3.40 -20.83 3.41
C ASN A 352 2.40 -19.65 3.35
N HIS A 353 2.04 -19.18 2.15
CA HIS A 353 1.06 -18.11 1.91
C HIS A 353 0.34 -18.38 0.59
N LEU A 354 -0.60 -19.34 0.63
CA LEU A 354 -1.35 -19.80 -0.54
C LEU A 354 -2.49 -18.85 -0.95
N PHE A 355 -2.88 -17.93 -0.08
CA PHE A 355 -4.01 -17.03 -0.34
C PHE A 355 -3.63 -15.97 -1.39
N TYR A 356 -4.48 -15.84 -2.41
CA TYR A 356 -4.23 -15.04 -3.59
C TYR A 356 -5.34 -14.01 -3.83
N TYR A 357 -4.96 -12.75 -4.02
CA TYR A 357 -5.87 -11.68 -4.41
C TYR A 357 -6.31 -11.87 -5.88
N GLY A 358 -7.51 -12.43 -6.09
CA GLY A 358 -8.07 -12.59 -7.43
C GLY A 358 -8.91 -13.83 -7.68
N THR A 359 -9.30 -14.59 -6.65
CA THR A 359 -10.38 -15.60 -6.77
C THR A 359 -11.77 -14.95 -6.73
N SER A 360 -11.98 -13.89 -7.51
CA SER A 360 -13.34 -13.52 -7.89
C SER A 360 -13.99 -14.76 -8.52
N ALA A 361 -15.24 -15.07 -8.13
CA ALA A 361 -15.91 -16.27 -8.59
C ALA A 361 -15.97 -16.26 -10.12
N ALA A 362 -15.15 -17.09 -10.77
CA ALA A 362 -15.05 -17.14 -12.22
C ALA A 362 -16.40 -17.57 -12.79
N SER A 363 -17.11 -16.61 -13.39
CA SER A 363 -18.31 -16.93 -14.14
C SER A 363 -17.91 -17.54 -15.47
N ALA A 364 -18.80 -18.34 -16.08
CA ALA A 364 -18.60 -18.83 -17.43
C ALA A 364 -18.47 -17.70 -18.49
N GLU A 365 -18.76 -16.44 -18.10
CA GLU A 365 -18.70 -15.25 -18.94
C GLU A 365 -17.40 -14.44 -18.75
N ASN A 366 -16.69 -14.59 -17.62
CA ASN A 366 -15.48 -13.82 -17.32
C ASN A 366 -14.41 -14.70 -16.62
N PRO A 367 -13.66 -15.50 -17.40
CA PRO A 367 -12.63 -16.39 -16.88
C PRO A 367 -11.39 -15.65 -16.39
N THR A 368 -10.85 -16.07 -15.25
CA THR A 368 -9.64 -15.50 -14.65
C THR A 368 -8.45 -16.41 -14.95
N VAL A 369 -7.35 -15.83 -15.46
CA VAL A 369 -6.12 -16.59 -15.77
C VAL A 369 -4.96 -15.98 -15.01
N THR A 370 -4.29 -16.81 -14.20
CA THR A 370 -3.13 -16.42 -13.40
C THR A 370 -1.84 -16.74 -14.13
N TYR A 371 -1.07 -15.73 -14.48
CA TYR A 371 0.27 -15.84 -15.05
C TYR A 371 1.34 -15.77 -13.97
N GLY A 372 2.45 -16.46 -14.13
CA GLY A 372 3.61 -16.38 -13.25
C GLY A 372 4.89 -15.99 -14.00
N PHE A 373 5.81 -15.38 -13.26
CA PHE A 373 7.11 -14.94 -13.78
C PHE A 373 8.25 -15.58 -12.98
N SER A 374 9.27 -16.04 -13.69
CA SER A 374 10.50 -16.65 -13.18
C SER A 374 11.71 -15.76 -13.43
N ASN A 375 11.72 -15.00 -14.53
CA ASN A 375 12.84 -14.15 -14.91
C ASN A 375 12.53 -12.67 -14.74
N ILE A 376 13.32 -12.01 -13.89
CA ILE A 376 13.22 -10.57 -13.64
C ILE A 376 14.61 -9.93 -13.75
N ASP A 377 14.70 -8.90 -14.59
CA ASP A 377 15.85 -8.03 -14.74
C ASP A 377 16.03 -7.13 -13.51
N ASP A 378 17.19 -6.49 -13.38
CA ASP A 378 17.54 -5.77 -12.14
C ASP A 378 16.60 -4.56 -11.89
N ASP A 379 16.00 -3.98 -12.93
CA ASP A 379 15.06 -2.85 -12.84
C ASP A 379 13.57 -3.31 -12.94
N ALA A 380 13.29 -4.61 -12.75
CA ALA A 380 11.97 -5.19 -12.95
C ALA A 380 10.95 -4.82 -11.87
N VAL A 381 11.33 -4.89 -10.59
CA VAL A 381 10.46 -4.56 -9.45
C VAL A 381 10.54 -3.05 -9.21
N VAL A 382 9.51 -2.35 -9.65
CA VAL A 382 9.48 -0.87 -9.63
C VAL A 382 8.79 -0.32 -8.39
N GLU A 383 7.96 -1.13 -7.74
CA GLU A 383 7.26 -0.83 -6.50
C GLU A 383 6.85 -2.17 -5.85
N ASN A 384 6.90 -2.22 -4.54
CA ASN A 384 6.45 -3.35 -3.71
C ASN A 384 5.91 -2.71 -2.43
N SER A 385 4.74 -3.16 -1.99
CA SER A 385 4.09 -2.59 -0.80
C SER A 385 2.94 -3.45 -0.28
N LEU A 386 2.55 -3.10 0.93
CA LEU A 386 1.44 -3.65 1.69
C LEU A 386 0.13 -2.91 1.31
N GLY A 387 -0.80 -3.60 0.64
CA GLY A 387 -2.11 -3.08 0.22
C GLY A 387 -2.18 -2.39 -1.18
N ASP A 388 -3.39 -1.98 -1.61
CA ASP A 388 -3.70 -1.34 -2.92
C ASP A 388 -3.25 0.15 -3.00
N ASP A 389 -2.22 0.51 -2.24
CA ASP A 389 -1.58 1.84 -2.30
C ASP A 389 -0.81 2.04 -3.63
N ALA A 390 -0.48 0.93 -4.26
CA ALA A 390 -0.03 0.71 -5.62
C ALA A 390 -1.10 1.11 -6.69
N THR A 391 -1.94 2.10 -6.40
CA THR A 391 -3.15 2.42 -7.15
C THR A 391 -2.82 2.90 -8.58
N ILE A 392 -3.35 2.19 -9.58
CA ILE A 392 -3.10 2.42 -11.02
C ILE A 392 -3.33 3.89 -11.47
N HIS A 393 -4.14 4.65 -10.74
CA HIS A 393 -4.40 6.07 -10.98
C HIS A 393 -3.17 6.99 -10.79
N ARG A 394 -2.24 6.70 -9.87
CA ARG A 394 -1.02 7.52 -9.68
C ARG A 394 -0.07 7.36 -10.87
N ARG A 395 0.09 6.13 -11.36
CA ARG A 395 0.97 5.75 -12.48
C ARG A 395 0.61 6.39 -13.83
N ARG A 396 -0.59 6.96 -13.96
CA ARG A 396 -1.00 7.75 -15.13
C ARG A 396 -0.48 9.20 -15.13
N ARG A 397 0.37 9.58 -14.15
CA ARG A 397 0.86 10.96 -13.97
C ARG A 397 2.39 11.14 -14.02
N THR A 398 3.17 10.06 -14.00
CA THR A 398 4.63 10.08 -13.86
C THR A 398 5.28 8.94 -14.65
N LEU A 399 6.46 9.20 -15.26
CA LEU A 399 7.28 8.16 -15.89
C LEU A 399 8.07 7.33 -14.87
N ASP A 400 8.47 7.95 -13.77
CA ASP A 400 9.01 7.24 -12.62
C ASP A 400 7.85 6.64 -11.83
N VAL A 401 7.74 5.33 -11.94
CA VAL A 401 6.75 4.46 -11.30
C VAL A 401 7.02 4.27 -9.80
N SER A 402 8.23 4.56 -9.32
CA SER A 402 8.69 4.51 -7.92
C SER A 402 8.45 5.84 -7.15
N SER A 403 7.41 6.58 -7.55
CA SER A 403 7.44 8.05 -7.62
C SER A 403 7.98 8.85 -6.43
N TYR A 404 8.68 9.93 -6.77
CA TYR A 404 9.39 10.86 -5.89
C TYR A 404 8.50 11.88 -5.13
N ASN A 405 7.22 12.04 -5.54
CA ASN A 405 6.37 13.20 -5.15
C ASN A 405 5.29 12.92 -4.08
N ASP A 406 5.31 11.75 -3.43
CA ASP A 406 4.18 11.24 -2.62
C ASP A 406 3.93 11.95 -1.27
N TYR A 407 4.62 13.06 -0.96
CA TYR A 407 4.34 13.86 0.25
C TYR A 407 3.06 14.72 0.15
N ARG A 408 2.38 14.77 -1.00
CA ARG A 408 1.15 15.56 -1.20
C ARG A 408 -0.11 14.70 -1.19
N GLY A 409 -0.60 14.42 0.03
CA GLY A 409 -2.00 14.06 0.24
C GLY A 409 -2.40 12.64 -0.19
N VAL A 410 -1.51 11.66 -0.05
CA VAL A 410 -1.91 10.26 0.07
C VAL A 410 -2.89 10.15 1.25
N SER A 411 -3.98 9.42 1.06
CA SER A 411 -5.05 9.27 2.06
C SER A 411 -4.50 8.66 3.36
N PRO A 412 -4.87 9.15 4.56
CA PRO A 412 -4.49 8.52 5.83
C PRO A 412 -5.04 7.10 6.04
N THR A 413 -5.83 6.59 5.10
CA THR A 413 -6.64 5.37 5.25
C THR A 413 -5.90 4.05 5.05
N THR A 414 -4.57 4.08 4.84
CA THR A 414 -3.70 2.91 5.06
C THR A 414 -2.87 3.15 6.32
N TYR A 415 -2.97 2.17 7.23
CA TYR A 415 -2.44 2.13 8.61
C TYR A 415 -0.96 2.57 8.77
N ASP A 416 -0.19 2.55 7.68
CA ASP A 416 1.25 2.75 7.67
C ASP A 416 1.71 4.13 7.19
N GLY A 417 0.86 4.92 6.52
CA GLY A 417 1.22 6.25 6.00
C GLY A 417 2.37 6.25 4.99
N CYS A 418 2.71 5.08 4.45
CA CYS A 418 3.82 4.80 3.53
C CYS A 418 3.27 4.04 2.33
N GLY A 419 2.93 4.72 1.23
CA GLY A 419 2.38 4.03 0.04
C GLY A 419 3.35 3.03 -0.62
N GLN A 420 4.64 3.07 -0.27
CA GLN A 420 5.70 2.23 -0.86
C GLN A 420 6.70 1.78 0.22
N ARG A 421 6.89 0.46 0.39
CA ARG A 421 7.88 -0.17 1.27
C ARG A 421 8.36 -1.48 0.63
N PHE A 422 9.60 -1.49 0.14
CA PHE A 422 10.22 -2.67 -0.45
C PHE A 422 10.66 -3.65 0.63
N MET A 423 10.36 -4.93 0.43
CA MET A 423 10.57 -6.00 1.39
C MET A 423 11.08 -7.26 0.68
N SER A 424 11.77 -8.14 1.40
CA SER A 424 12.05 -9.50 0.88
C SER A 424 10.73 -10.27 0.64
N ILE A 425 10.78 -11.37 -0.12
CA ILE A 425 9.57 -12.18 -0.36
C ILE A 425 8.99 -12.68 0.97
N ASP A 426 9.84 -13.19 1.86
CA ASP A 426 9.39 -13.73 3.15
C ASP A 426 8.91 -12.62 4.08
N ASP A 427 9.56 -11.46 4.11
CA ASP A 427 9.11 -10.33 4.91
C ASP A 427 7.73 -9.80 4.45
N MET A 428 7.48 -9.69 3.13
CA MET A 428 6.16 -9.23 2.68
C MET A 428 5.06 -10.26 3.01
N ILE A 429 5.37 -11.55 2.97
CA ILE A 429 4.46 -12.63 3.41
C ILE A 429 4.24 -12.57 4.93
N ASP A 430 5.29 -12.36 5.71
CA ASP A 430 5.22 -12.30 7.17
C ASP A 430 4.48 -11.04 7.66
N ASP A 431 4.54 -9.93 6.92
CA ASP A 431 3.87 -8.67 7.26
C ASP A 431 2.46 -8.51 6.62
N SER A 432 2.03 -9.41 5.73
CA SER A 432 0.68 -9.38 5.11
C SER A 432 -0.49 -9.55 6.10
N SER A 433 -1.73 -9.28 5.70
CA SER A 433 -2.93 -9.59 6.50
C SER A 433 -4.20 -9.82 5.66
N SER A 434 -5.37 -9.94 6.30
CA SER A 434 -6.66 -10.01 5.61
C SER A 434 -7.05 -8.70 4.93
N VAL A 435 -6.58 -7.57 5.48
CA VAL A 435 -6.79 -6.20 4.97
C VAL A 435 -5.59 -5.76 4.11
N ILE A 436 -4.41 -6.29 4.40
CA ILE A 436 -3.14 -5.88 3.79
C ILE A 436 -2.65 -6.97 2.83
N HIS A 437 -2.90 -6.79 1.54
CA HIS A 437 -2.48 -7.75 0.51
C HIS A 437 -1.00 -7.61 0.16
N THR A 438 -0.39 -8.72 -0.28
CA THR A 438 0.97 -8.78 -0.82
C THR A 438 0.99 -8.28 -2.27
N GLU A 439 1.17 -6.98 -2.51
CA GLU A 439 1.25 -6.42 -3.87
C GLU A 439 2.71 -6.16 -4.31
N THR A 440 3.01 -6.52 -5.56
CA THR A 440 4.28 -6.16 -6.21
C THR A 440 3.99 -5.62 -7.59
N VAL A 441 4.84 -4.74 -8.07
CA VAL A 441 4.60 -3.95 -9.28
C VAL A 441 5.79 -4.11 -10.18
N MET A 442 5.54 -4.63 -11.37
CA MET A 442 6.59 -4.96 -12.33
C MET A 442 6.56 -4.00 -13.51
N SER A 443 7.72 -3.58 -14.00
CA SER A 443 7.81 -2.93 -15.30
C SER A 443 7.25 -3.84 -16.40
N ARG A 444 6.40 -3.31 -17.28
CA ARG A 444 5.87 -4.07 -18.43
C ARG A 444 6.92 -4.30 -19.51
N PHE A 445 7.96 -3.49 -19.51
CA PHE A 445 9.00 -3.46 -20.52
C PHE A 445 10.36 -3.66 -19.87
N TYR A 446 11.26 -4.34 -20.58
CA TYR A 446 12.65 -4.56 -20.18
C TYR A 446 13.54 -4.41 -21.41
N ILE A 447 14.83 -4.15 -21.21
CA ILE A 447 15.82 -4.12 -22.29
C ILE A 447 16.46 -5.50 -22.39
N ASP A 448 16.45 -6.10 -23.58
CA ASP A 448 17.07 -7.41 -23.83
C ASP A 448 18.59 -7.31 -24.04
N GLU A 449 19.24 -8.47 -24.19
CA GLU A 449 20.69 -8.60 -24.41
C GLU A 449 21.21 -7.89 -25.68
N ASN A 450 20.33 -7.54 -26.62
CA ASN A 450 20.65 -6.81 -27.85
C ASN A 450 20.38 -5.29 -27.73
N GLY A 451 19.97 -4.82 -26.55
CA GLY A 451 19.60 -3.42 -26.30
C GLY A 451 18.22 -3.05 -26.83
N ILE A 452 17.37 -4.03 -27.16
CA ILE A 452 16.02 -3.80 -27.69
C ILE A 452 15.01 -3.85 -26.55
N GLU A 453 14.09 -2.89 -26.49
CA GLU A 453 13.02 -2.92 -25.50
C GLU A 453 11.97 -3.98 -25.89
N GLN A 454 11.79 -4.94 -24.99
CA GLN A 454 10.84 -6.04 -25.12
C GLN A 454 9.71 -5.90 -24.12
N ARG A 455 8.52 -6.37 -24.48
CA ARG A 455 7.44 -6.54 -23.51
C ARG A 455 7.67 -7.80 -22.69
N ARG A 456 7.60 -7.68 -21.36
CA ARG A 456 7.67 -8.80 -20.42
C ARG A 456 6.57 -9.83 -20.75
N GLN A 457 6.98 -11.08 -20.93
CA GLN A 457 6.09 -12.22 -21.15
C GLN A 457 5.95 -13.00 -19.84
N PRO A 458 4.83 -13.72 -19.64
CA PRO A 458 4.72 -14.70 -18.57
C PRO A 458 5.57 -15.94 -18.88
N ASP A 459 6.20 -16.51 -17.85
CA ASP A 459 7.04 -17.72 -17.97
C ASP A 459 6.21 -19.01 -17.83
N TYR A 460 5.05 -18.93 -17.15
CA TYR A 460 4.12 -20.04 -16.94
C TYR A 460 2.70 -19.52 -16.61
N VAL A 461 1.71 -20.42 -16.71
CA VAL A 461 0.33 -20.19 -16.20
C VAL A 461 0.15 -20.99 -14.92
N VAL A 462 -0.39 -20.40 -13.87
CA VAL A 462 -0.65 -21.08 -12.58
C VAL A 462 -2.06 -21.66 -12.57
N TYR A 463 -2.18 -22.87 -12.01
CA TYR A 463 -3.48 -23.46 -11.65
C TYR A 463 -3.42 -23.98 -10.20
N ILE A 464 -4.36 -23.52 -9.36
CA ILE A 464 -4.48 -23.97 -7.97
C ILE A 464 -5.44 -25.15 -7.92
N LYS A 465 -4.90 -26.35 -7.70
CA LYS A 465 -5.67 -27.60 -7.58
C LYS A 465 -6.23 -27.73 -6.16
N THR A 466 -7.55 -27.62 -6.01
CA THR A 466 -8.30 -27.87 -4.76
C THR A 466 -8.87 -29.29 -4.66
N SER A 467 -9.05 -29.97 -5.80
CA SER A 467 -9.76 -31.24 -5.93
C SER A 467 -9.03 -32.22 -6.84
N GLU A 468 -9.23 -33.53 -6.65
CA GLU A 468 -8.74 -34.55 -7.59
C GLU A 468 -9.50 -34.56 -8.92
N LYS A 469 -10.69 -33.93 -8.97
CA LYS A 469 -11.50 -33.78 -10.18
C LYS A 469 -11.17 -32.51 -10.97
N TYR A 470 -9.96 -31.96 -10.84
CA TYR A 470 -9.57 -30.71 -11.51
C TYR A 470 -9.62 -30.77 -13.04
N HIS A 471 -9.63 -31.95 -13.64
CA HIS A 471 -9.89 -32.12 -15.08
C HIS A 471 -11.32 -31.74 -15.49
N ASP A 472 -12.27 -31.71 -14.55
CA ASP A 472 -13.65 -31.24 -14.75
C ASP A 472 -13.77 -29.71 -14.50
N ASP A 473 -12.69 -29.04 -14.05
CA ASP A 473 -12.69 -27.61 -13.72
C ASP A 473 -12.43 -26.75 -14.98
N LEU A 474 -13.38 -25.86 -15.27
CA LEU A 474 -13.31 -24.91 -16.37
C LEU A 474 -12.07 -24.00 -16.27
N LYS A 475 -11.60 -23.67 -15.05
CA LYS A 475 -10.37 -22.89 -14.84
C LYS A 475 -9.13 -23.66 -15.32
N TYR A 476 -9.07 -24.98 -15.15
CA TYR A 476 -7.92 -25.78 -15.61
C TYR A 476 -7.82 -25.78 -17.15
N GLU A 477 -8.95 -25.99 -17.83
CA GLU A 477 -9.02 -25.93 -19.30
C GLU A 477 -8.67 -24.53 -19.84
N GLN A 478 -9.04 -23.47 -19.13
CA GLN A 478 -8.67 -22.10 -19.48
C GLN A 478 -7.18 -21.83 -19.26
N SER A 479 -6.59 -22.33 -18.17
CA SER A 479 -5.14 -22.28 -17.94
C SER A 479 -4.38 -23.05 -19.02
N LYS A 480 -4.84 -24.25 -19.43
CA LYS A 480 -4.28 -24.99 -20.57
C LYS A 480 -4.38 -24.20 -21.88
N LYS A 481 -5.53 -23.57 -22.18
CA LYS A 481 -5.70 -22.73 -23.38
C LYS A 481 -4.73 -21.54 -23.38
N ALA A 482 -4.61 -20.82 -22.26
CA ALA A 482 -3.69 -19.70 -22.15
C ALA A 482 -2.23 -20.15 -22.29
N ALA A 483 -1.84 -21.23 -21.63
CA ALA A 483 -0.51 -21.82 -21.75
C ALA A 483 -0.19 -22.23 -23.20
N ALA A 484 -1.15 -22.84 -23.92
CA ALA A 484 -1.03 -23.18 -25.33
C ALA A 484 -0.89 -21.94 -26.24
N ASP A 485 -1.65 -20.87 -25.98
CA ASP A 485 -1.61 -19.62 -26.75
C ASP A 485 -0.24 -18.92 -26.66
N PHE A 486 0.46 -19.05 -25.53
CA PHE A 486 1.82 -18.51 -25.31
C PHE A 486 2.95 -19.51 -25.60
N GLY A 487 2.70 -20.82 -25.59
CA GLY A 487 3.72 -21.88 -25.71
C GLY A 487 4.47 -22.21 -24.41
N ILE A 488 3.93 -21.80 -23.26
CA ILE A 488 4.51 -21.92 -21.91
C ILE A 488 3.84 -23.08 -21.13
N PRO A 489 4.40 -23.55 -20.00
CA PRO A 489 3.76 -24.60 -19.19
C PRO A 489 2.62 -24.07 -18.30
N VAL A 490 1.70 -24.96 -17.96
CA VAL A 490 0.85 -24.83 -16.76
C VAL A 490 1.62 -25.38 -15.56
N VAL A 491 1.68 -24.62 -14.48
CA VAL A 491 2.24 -25.02 -13.18
C VAL A 491 1.08 -25.29 -12.23
N ILE A 492 0.95 -26.54 -11.81
CA ILE A 492 -0.08 -26.97 -10.85
C ILE A 492 0.47 -26.80 -9.43
N VAL A 493 -0.27 -26.04 -8.62
CA VAL A 493 -0.09 -25.94 -7.17
C VAL A 493 -1.17 -26.80 -6.50
N ASP A 494 -0.79 -27.96 -5.95
CA ASP A 494 -1.69 -28.79 -5.16
C ASP A 494 -1.86 -28.18 -3.76
N ALA A 495 -2.96 -27.46 -3.55
CA ALA A 495 -3.22 -26.71 -2.32
C ALA A 495 -3.29 -27.65 -1.11
N LYS A 496 -4.01 -28.77 -1.25
CA LYS A 496 -4.19 -29.76 -0.18
C LYS A 496 -2.87 -30.40 0.24
N ARG A 497 -2.01 -30.78 -0.72
CA ARG A 497 -0.68 -31.35 -0.43
C ARG A 497 0.23 -30.31 0.21
N THR A 498 0.17 -29.06 -0.24
CA THR A 498 0.98 -27.95 0.29
C THR A 498 0.58 -27.61 1.74
N LEU A 499 -0.71 -27.44 2.01
CA LEU A 499 -1.25 -27.25 3.37
C LEU A 499 -0.87 -28.41 4.31
N SER A 500 -0.97 -29.65 3.83
CA SER A 500 -0.61 -30.84 4.60
C SER A 500 0.90 -30.90 4.92
N GLU A 501 1.76 -30.46 4.00
CA GLU A 501 3.21 -30.41 4.21
C GLU A 501 3.61 -29.28 5.17
N ASN A 502 2.97 -28.10 5.06
CA ASN A 502 3.17 -27.02 6.03
C ASN A 502 2.81 -27.46 7.46
N GLY A 503 1.66 -28.13 7.63
CA GLY A 503 1.25 -28.67 8.93
C GLY A 503 2.25 -29.71 9.49
N ARG A 504 2.86 -30.51 8.60
CA ARG A 504 3.94 -31.45 8.97
C ARG A 504 5.17 -30.71 9.47
N GLN A 505 5.65 -29.70 8.74
CA GLN A 505 6.81 -28.88 9.10
C GLN A 505 6.60 -28.07 10.39
N MET A 506 5.40 -27.52 10.59
CA MET A 506 5.01 -26.89 11.85
C MET A 506 5.09 -27.88 13.02
N GLY A 507 4.62 -29.11 12.82
CA GLY A 507 4.74 -30.19 13.80
C GLY A 507 6.19 -30.54 14.15
N GLU A 508 7.10 -30.54 13.17
CA GLU A 508 8.54 -30.72 13.38
C GLU A 508 9.13 -29.57 14.20
N LYS A 509 8.85 -28.31 13.85
CA LYS A 509 9.29 -27.13 14.62
C LYS A 509 8.80 -27.15 16.08
N VAL A 510 7.56 -27.58 16.32
CA VAL A 510 7.02 -27.76 17.68
C VAL A 510 7.81 -28.81 18.46
N GLN A 511 8.19 -29.93 17.83
CA GLN A 511 9.04 -30.96 18.47
C GLN A 511 10.46 -30.47 18.73
N GLU A 512 11.06 -29.70 17.81
CA GLU A 512 12.37 -29.09 18.01
C GLU A 512 12.37 -28.05 19.15
N MET A 513 11.28 -27.30 19.30
CA MET A 513 11.10 -26.34 20.39
C MET A 513 11.01 -27.04 21.76
N GLN A 514 10.42 -28.25 21.85
CA GLN A 514 10.40 -29.04 23.09
C GLN A 514 11.80 -29.40 23.61
N HIS A 515 12.80 -29.46 22.72
CA HIS A 515 14.19 -29.78 23.07
C HIS A 515 15.06 -28.55 23.37
N GLY A 516 14.48 -27.35 23.33
CA GLY A 516 15.17 -26.10 23.62
C GLY A 516 14.27 -24.93 23.25
N TRP A 517 13.41 -24.53 24.19
CA TRP A 517 12.42 -23.48 24.02
C TRP A 517 13.07 -22.09 23.96
N SER A 518 12.53 -21.22 23.10
CA SER A 518 12.84 -19.79 23.08
C SER A 518 11.67 -19.00 22.50
N VAL A 519 11.60 -17.70 22.81
CA VAL A 519 10.60 -16.79 22.24
C VAL A 519 10.66 -16.79 20.71
N ASP A 520 11.86 -16.75 20.13
CA ASP A 520 12.04 -16.73 18.66
C ASP A 520 11.45 -17.98 17.98
N LYS A 521 11.65 -19.17 18.57
CA LYS A 521 11.07 -20.41 18.04
C LYS A 521 9.55 -20.42 18.15
N ALA A 522 9.00 -19.96 19.27
CA ALA A 522 7.57 -19.82 19.44
C ALA A 522 6.99 -18.85 18.40
N MET A 523 7.60 -17.66 18.23
CA MET A 523 7.17 -16.67 17.25
C MET A 523 7.29 -17.16 15.80
N GLN A 524 8.35 -17.90 15.44
CA GLN A 524 8.46 -18.51 14.10
C GLN A 524 7.33 -19.51 13.81
N ILE A 525 6.90 -20.29 14.81
CA ILE A 525 5.76 -21.22 14.66
C ILE A 525 4.45 -20.44 14.51
N ILE A 526 4.25 -19.40 15.32
CA ILE A 526 3.06 -18.55 15.29
C ILE A 526 2.97 -17.80 13.94
N GLN A 527 4.06 -17.20 13.48
CA GLN A 527 4.16 -16.54 12.17
C GLN A 527 3.84 -17.49 11.02
N GLN A 528 4.48 -18.67 10.98
CA GLN A 528 4.26 -19.65 9.91
C GLN A 528 2.82 -20.20 9.90
N TYR A 529 2.20 -20.37 11.07
CA TYR A 529 0.76 -20.68 11.17
C TYR A 529 -0.08 -19.54 10.59
N SER A 530 0.24 -18.31 10.98
CA SER A 530 -0.52 -17.10 10.64
C SER A 530 -0.57 -16.83 9.13
N ASN A 531 0.53 -17.05 8.41
CA ASN A 531 0.62 -16.73 6.97
C ASN A 531 -0.38 -17.49 6.09
N ASN A 532 -0.86 -18.67 6.51
CA ASN A 532 -1.94 -19.39 5.85
C ASN A 532 -3.29 -19.31 6.60
N ALA A 533 -3.32 -18.86 7.86
CA ALA A 533 -4.55 -18.72 8.64
C ALA A 533 -5.36 -17.45 8.30
N ILE A 534 -4.78 -16.52 7.52
CA ILE A 534 -5.48 -15.32 7.04
C ILE A 534 -6.62 -15.73 6.09
N ARG A 535 -7.87 -15.49 6.51
CA ARG A 535 -9.07 -15.65 5.68
C ARG A 535 -9.25 -14.43 4.78
N GLN A 536 -9.17 -14.60 3.45
CA GLN A 536 -9.50 -13.55 2.47
C GLN A 536 -10.73 -13.85 1.60
N THR A 537 -11.12 -15.12 1.40
CA THR A 537 -12.35 -15.50 0.67
C THR A 537 -13.05 -16.72 1.27
N SER A 538 -14.32 -16.92 0.89
CA SER A 538 -15.18 -18.05 1.27
C SER A 538 -15.23 -19.16 0.20
N ASP A 539 -14.13 -19.35 -0.54
CA ASP A 539 -14.04 -20.31 -1.65
C ASP A 539 -13.54 -21.70 -1.18
N ASP A 540 -13.49 -22.70 -2.08
CA ASP A 540 -12.91 -24.04 -1.86
C ASP A 540 -11.54 -24.04 -1.14
N ILE A 541 -10.71 -23.02 -1.38
CA ILE A 541 -9.40 -22.86 -0.72
C ILE A 541 -9.58 -22.48 0.76
N GLY A 542 -10.58 -21.67 1.10
CA GLY A 542 -10.95 -21.32 2.47
C GLY A 542 -11.40 -22.55 3.27
N GLU A 543 -12.25 -23.41 2.69
CA GLU A 543 -12.64 -24.69 3.34
C GLU A 543 -11.42 -25.61 3.58
N LEU A 544 -10.47 -25.65 2.65
CA LEU A 544 -9.22 -26.39 2.83
C LEU A 544 -8.38 -25.75 3.94
N VAL A 545 -8.24 -24.42 3.99
CA VAL A 545 -7.52 -23.72 5.06
C VAL A 545 -8.14 -24.00 6.42
N ASP A 546 -9.46 -23.83 6.59
CA ASP A 546 -10.16 -24.12 7.85
C ASP A 546 -9.97 -25.57 8.32
N LYS A 547 -9.82 -26.52 7.39
CA LYS A 547 -9.52 -27.93 7.71
C LYS A 547 -8.10 -28.16 8.24
N TYR A 548 -7.11 -27.39 7.76
CA TYR A 548 -5.70 -27.53 8.16
C TYR A 548 -5.30 -26.56 9.29
N PHE A 549 -6.10 -25.51 9.55
CA PHE A 549 -5.96 -24.54 10.64
C PHE A 549 -7.26 -24.43 11.48
N PRO A 550 -7.80 -25.54 12.03
CA PRO A 550 -9.14 -25.55 12.63
C PRO A 550 -9.20 -24.90 14.02
N THR A 551 -10.43 -24.59 14.44
CA THR A 551 -10.74 -24.38 15.86
C THR A 551 -10.87 -25.71 16.62
N ASN A 552 -10.65 -25.67 17.93
CA ASN A 552 -10.90 -26.76 18.85
C ASN A 552 -12.39 -27.14 18.91
N GLN A 553 -12.70 -28.29 19.52
CA GLN A 553 -14.07 -28.79 19.69
C GLN A 553 -14.98 -27.88 20.55
N ASP A 554 -14.39 -27.01 21.37
CA ASP A 554 -15.08 -25.98 22.17
C ASP A 554 -15.22 -24.63 21.43
N GLY A 555 -14.75 -24.54 20.19
CA GLY A 555 -14.75 -23.34 19.36
C GLY A 555 -13.53 -22.43 19.52
N THR A 556 -12.62 -22.69 20.46
CA THR A 556 -11.41 -21.86 20.67
C THR A 556 -10.40 -22.04 19.54
N ASN A 557 -9.55 -21.03 19.28
CA ASN A 557 -8.51 -21.17 18.26
C ASN A 557 -7.38 -22.10 18.76
N ILE A 558 -6.92 -23.05 17.93
CA ILE A 558 -5.76 -23.90 18.26
C ILE A 558 -4.52 -23.03 18.54
N LEU A 559 -4.36 -21.91 17.85
CA LEU A 559 -3.25 -20.99 18.06
C LEU A 559 -3.31 -20.31 19.44
N GLU A 560 -4.49 -19.93 19.91
CA GLU A 560 -4.69 -19.40 21.27
C GLU A 560 -4.30 -20.44 22.34
N SER A 561 -4.63 -21.72 22.10
CA SER A 561 -4.22 -22.82 22.97
C SER A 561 -2.70 -23.02 22.97
N PHE A 562 -2.06 -22.95 21.80
CA PHE A 562 -0.60 -23.03 21.67
C PHE A 562 0.10 -21.87 22.37
N VAL A 563 -0.39 -20.64 22.19
CA VAL A 563 0.15 -19.44 22.83
C VAL A 563 0.01 -19.53 24.35
N ALA A 564 -1.18 -19.91 24.87
CA ALA A 564 -1.38 -20.10 26.30
C ALA A 564 -0.42 -21.14 26.90
N GLN A 565 -0.11 -22.21 26.16
CA GLN A 565 0.93 -23.16 26.57
C GLN A 565 2.31 -22.49 26.66
N GLN A 566 2.71 -21.66 25.68
CA GLN A 566 4.02 -21.00 25.70
C GLN A 566 4.17 -20.07 26.91
N PHE A 567 3.13 -19.31 27.26
CA PHE A 567 3.14 -18.46 28.46
C PHE A 567 3.24 -19.26 29.76
N SER A 568 2.68 -20.47 29.83
CA SER A 568 2.86 -21.33 31.00
C SER A 568 4.27 -21.94 31.13
N MET A 569 5.11 -21.79 30.11
CA MET A 569 6.49 -22.28 30.07
C MET A 569 7.54 -21.16 30.12
N SER A 570 7.16 -19.91 29.85
CA SER A 570 8.05 -18.75 29.83
C SER A 570 8.43 -18.25 31.22
N SER A 571 9.61 -17.64 31.34
CA SER A 571 9.94 -16.75 32.46
C SER A 571 9.11 -15.45 32.39
N ASP A 572 9.10 -14.62 33.44
CA ASP A 572 8.45 -13.30 33.37
C ASP A 572 9.04 -12.41 32.25
N GLU A 573 10.36 -12.45 32.06
CA GLU A 573 11.05 -11.67 31.02
C GLU A 573 10.72 -12.19 29.61
N ASP A 574 10.75 -13.50 29.41
CA ASP A 574 10.44 -14.11 28.11
C ASP A 574 8.94 -14.03 27.79
N GLY A 575 8.08 -14.08 28.82
CA GLY A 575 6.65 -13.86 28.70
C GLY A 575 6.34 -12.43 28.25
N GLN A 576 7.02 -11.42 28.82
CA GLN A 576 6.90 -10.04 28.34
C GLN A 576 7.35 -9.91 26.87
N LYS A 577 8.50 -10.48 26.49
CA LYS A 577 8.97 -10.45 25.09
C LYS A 577 8.01 -11.15 24.13
N LEU A 578 7.47 -12.31 24.54
CA LEU A 578 6.48 -13.04 23.77
C LEU A 578 5.19 -12.23 23.61
N PHE A 579 4.75 -11.51 24.65
CA PHE A 579 3.58 -10.63 24.59
C PHE A 579 3.82 -9.41 23.68
N ASP A 580 4.97 -8.76 23.81
CA ASP A 580 5.37 -7.61 22.97
C ASP A 580 5.31 -8.00 21.48
N ASN A 581 5.97 -9.11 21.11
CA ASN A 581 5.97 -9.64 19.74
C ASN A 581 4.58 -10.06 19.26
N LEU A 582 3.75 -10.65 20.13
CA LEU A 582 2.38 -11.06 19.81
C LEU A 582 1.43 -9.89 19.59
N MET A 583 1.59 -8.78 20.33
CA MET A 583 0.78 -7.58 20.14
C MET A 583 0.99 -6.99 18.75
N VAL A 584 2.25 -6.86 18.31
CA VAL A 584 2.59 -6.38 16.96
C VAL A 584 2.10 -7.35 15.89
N LEU A 585 2.34 -8.66 16.05
CA LEU A 585 1.89 -9.66 15.07
C LEU A 585 0.36 -9.73 14.97
N ASN A 586 -0.36 -9.67 16.10
CA ASN A 586 -1.82 -9.76 16.10
C ASN A 586 -2.49 -8.50 15.57
N ALA A 587 -1.92 -7.32 15.82
CA ALA A 587 -2.39 -6.07 15.21
C ALA A 587 -2.29 -6.11 13.67
N LYS A 588 -1.23 -6.71 13.12
CA LYS A 588 -1.12 -6.99 11.67
C LYS A 588 -2.11 -8.05 11.22
N LYS A 589 -2.04 -9.26 11.78
CA LYS A 589 -2.66 -10.49 11.22
C LYS A 589 -4.11 -10.75 11.68
N LYS A 590 -4.57 -10.17 12.80
CA LYS A 590 -5.88 -10.42 13.47
C LYS A 590 -6.21 -11.91 13.63
N ILE A 591 -5.28 -12.66 14.23
CA ILE A 591 -5.25 -14.13 14.37
C ILE A 591 -5.68 -14.64 15.76
N LEU A 592 -5.54 -13.82 16.80
CA LEU A 592 -5.94 -14.08 18.18
C LEU A 592 -7.08 -13.13 18.54
N SER A 593 -8.07 -13.60 19.27
CA SER A 593 -9.19 -12.75 19.70
C SER A 593 -8.72 -11.68 20.70
N ASN A 594 -9.38 -10.50 20.66
CA ASN A 594 -9.14 -9.44 21.64
C ASN A 594 -9.45 -9.94 23.08
N ASP A 595 -10.41 -10.84 23.25
CA ASP A 595 -10.66 -11.53 24.53
C ASP A 595 -9.46 -12.35 24.99
N PHE A 596 -8.86 -13.15 24.12
CA PHE A 596 -7.70 -13.94 24.47
C PHE A 596 -6.55 -13.05 24.93
N MET A 597 -6.26 -11.99 24.18
CA MET A 597 -5.19 -11.03 24.52
C MET A 597 -5.43 -10.33 25.86
N VAL A 598 -6.65 -9.84 26.13
CA VAL A 598 -6.99 -9.21 27.41
C VAL A 598 -6.92 -10.22 28.57
N ASN A 599 -7.46 -11.43 28.40
CA ASN A 599 -7.41 -12.47 29.43
C ASN A 599 -5.99 -13.01 29.67
N LEU A 600 -5.10 -12.92 28.68
CA LEU A 600 -3.70 -13.27 28.81
C LEU A 600 -2.97 -12.29 29.75
N VAL A 601 -3.20 -10.98 29.61
CA VAL A 601 -2.69 -9.97 30.55
C VAL A 601 -3.30 -10.16 31.94
N ARG A 602 -4.64 -10.33 32.04
CA ARG A 602 -5.33 -10.52 33.34
C ARG A 602 -4.83 -11.75 34.12
N LYS A 603 -4.39 -12.82 33.43
CA LYS A 603 -3.80 -14.03 34.05
C LYS A 603 -2.34 -13.88 34.44
N ASN A 604 -1.61 -12.92 33.85
CA ASN A 604 -0.18 -12.73 34.02
C ASN A 604 0.12 -11.28 34.45
N PRO A 605 -0.13 -10.90 35.72
CA PRO A 605 -0.07 -9.50 36.17
C PRO A 605 1.31 -8.85 36.13
N ASN A 606 2.36 -9.61 35.80
CA ASN A 606 3.70 -9.09 35.55
C ASN A 606 3.87 -8.52 34.12
N ILE A 607 2.98 -8.87 33.19
CA ILE A 607 2.98 -8.37 31.81
C ILE A 607 2.42 -6.95 31.76
N GLN A 608 3.14 -6.06 31.07
CA GLN A 608 2.71 -4.71 30.76
C GLN A 608 2.34 -4.61 29.27
N ASP A 609 1.19 -4.02 28.96
CA ASP A 609 0.78 -3.74 27.59
C ASP A 609 1.25 -2.35 27.14
N LYS A 610 2.46 -2.32 26.57
CA LYS A 610 3.17 -1.11 26.15
C LYS A 610 2.62 -0.59 24.80
N VAL A 611 1.32 -0.33 24.70
CA VAL A 611 0.64 -0.04 23.43
C VAL A 611 1.36 1.01 22.57
N SER A 612 1.78 2.14 23.15
CA SER A 612 2.52 3.19 22.42
C SER A 612 3.92 2.79 21.91
N LEU A 613 4.51 1.70 22.42
CA LEU A 613 5.71 1.09 21.85
C LEU A 613 5.35 0.21 20.65
N TYR A 614 4.30 -0.60 20.76
CA TYR A 614 3.84 -1.46 19.67
C TYR A 614 3.34 -0.64 18.47
N GLU A 615 2.71 0.51 18.71
CA GLU A 615 2.36 1.47 17.66
C GLU A 615 3.60 1.95 16.90
N GLN A 616 4.70 2.26 17.59
CA GLN A 616 5.97 2.65 16.96
C GLN A 616 6.59 1.51 16.16
N GLU A 617 6.47 0.26 16.61
CA GLU A 617 6.97 -0.92 15.89
C GLU A 617 6.12 -1.28 14.65
N LEU A 618 4.80 -1.06 14.70
CA LEU A 618 3.91 -1.19 13.53
C LEU A 618 4.24 -0.14 12.48
N ILE A 619 4.29 1.14 12.90
CA ILE A 619 4.58 2.28 12.05
C ILE A 619 6.02 2.24 11.50
N GLY A 620 6.95 1.55 12.18
CA GLY A 620 8.36 1.48 11.79
C GLY A 620 9.04 2.86 11.77
N VAL A 621 10.07 3.02 10.92
CA VAL A 621 10.75 4.32 10.72
C VAL A 621 9.93 5.21 9.78
N THR A 622 8.70 5.53 10.16
CA THR A 622 7.87 6.53 9.46
C THR A 622 8.04 7.90 10.11
N VAL A 623 8.29 8.92 9.29
CA VAL A 623 8.64 10.29 9.72
C VAL A 623 7.47 11.03 10.40
N ARG A 624 6.28 10.41 10.49
CA ARG A 624 5.11 10.93 11.22
C ARG A 624 4.46 9.80 12.03
N PRO A 625 4.23 9.98 13.34
CA PRO A 625 3.40 9.05 14.08
C PRO A 625 1.96 9.14 13.56
N GLN A 626 1.36 7.98 13.27
CA GLN A 626 -0.10 7.85 13.20
C GLN A 626 -0.64 7.90 14.63
N ASN A 627 -1.78 8.58 14.84
CA ASN A 627 -2.45 8.62 16.13
C ASN A 627 -3.46 7.46 16.20
N GLY A 628 -3.33 6.54 17.17
CA GLY A 628 -4.41 5.66 17.65
C GLY A 628 -4.82 4.46 16.78
N GLU A 629 -4.55 4.48 15.47
CA GLU A 629 -4.89 3.45 14.47
C GLU A 629 -5.09 2.00 14.96
N GLY A 630 -4.07 1.49 15.67
CA GLY A 630 -3.70 0.07 15.70
C GLY A 630 -4.38 -0.84 16.73
N PHE A 631 -4.77 -0.29 17.88
CA PHE A 631 -5.12 -1.10 19.06
C PHE A 631 -6.48 -0.76 19.67
N ASP A 632 -7.29 0.07 19.00
CA ASP A 632 -8.60 0.52 19.50
C ASP A 632 -9.52 -0.63 19.91
N GLU A 633 -9.61 -1.71 19.11
CA GLU A 633 -10.42 -2.88 19.47
C GLU A 633 -9.92 -3.56 20.76
N TYR A 634 -8.60 -3.69 20.92
CA TYR A 634 -7.99 -4.28 22.12
C TYR A 634 -8.19 -3.38 23.35
N LEU A 635 -7.94 -2.07 23.22
CA LEU A 635 -8.12 -1.08 24.28
C LEU A 635 -9.58 -0.98 24.72
N GLN A 636 -10.52 -0.93 23.76
CA GLN A 636 -11.95 -0.93 24.03
C GLN A 636 -12.37 -2.22 24.76
N ARG A 637 -11.89 -3.39 24.30
CA ARG A 637 -12.17 -4.66 24.96
C ARG A 637 -11.58 -4.69 26.38
N LYS A 638 -10.33 -4.26 26.57
CA LYS A 638 -9.66 -4.16 27.89
C LYS A 638 -10.46 -3.30 28.86
N ALA A 639 -10.87 -2.10 28.43
CA ALA A 639 -11.69 -1.21 29.23
C ALA A 639 -13.04 -1.83 29.63
N CYS A 640 -13.69 -2.61 28.75
CA CYS A 640 -14.89 -3.36 29.13
C CYS A 640 -14.64 -4.41 30.22
N TYR A 641 -13.50 -5.11 30.18
CA TYR A 641 -13.11 -6.06 31.23
C TYR A 641 -12.79 -5.35 32.56
N GLU A 642 -12.12 -4.20 32.51
CA GLU A 642 -11.84 -3.36 33.69
C GLU A 642 -13.15 -2.90 34.35
N ILE A 643 -14.12 -2.41 33.58
CA ILE A 643 -15.47 -2.06 34.07
C ILE A 643 -16.17 -3.27 34.70
N CYS A 644 -16.06 -4.47 34.10
CA CYS A 644 -16.63 -5.69 34.68
C CYS A 644 -15.97 -6.05 36.03
N ASP A 645 -14.64 -6.01 36.10
CA ASP A 645 -13.87 -6.33 37.31
C ASP A 645 -14.12 -5.32 38.45
N GLU A 646 -14.17 -4.01 38.15
CA GLU A 646 -14.49 -2.95 39.11
C GLU A 646 -15.89 -3.08 39.73
N ASN A 647 -16.85 -3.65 38.99
CA ASN A 647 -18.23 -3.80 39.43
C ASN A 647 -18.56 -5.24 39.89
N GLY A 648 -17.59 -6.15 39.87
CA GLY A 648 -17.74 -7.54 40.32
C GLY A 648 -18.61 -8.42 39.42
N ILE A 649 -18.64 -8.12 38.12
CA ILE A 649 -19.53 -8.75 37.14
C ILE A 649 -18.71 -9.67 36.22
N PRO A 650 -19.13 -10.92 35.96
CA PRO A 650 -18.48 -11.76 34.96
C PRO A 650 -18.55 -11.13 33.55
N PRO A 651 -17.41 -10.98 32.84
CA PRO A 651 -17.42 -10.54 31.44
C PRO A 651 -18.18 -11.55 30.56
N ALA A 652 -19.09 -11.05 29.73
CA ALA A 652 -19.90 -11.83 28.79
C ALA A 652 -20.12 -11.04 27.49
N GLU A 653 -20.25 -11.72 26.35
CA GLU A 653 -20.31 -11.07 25.02
C GLU A 653 -21.44 -10.02 24.91
N SER A 654 -22.57 -10.28 25.58
CA SER A 654 -23.71 -9.36 25.75
C SER A 654 -23.31 -7.98 26.30
N LEU A 655 -22.31 -7.93 27.19
CA LEU A 655 -21.76 -6.73 27.81
C LEU A 655 -20.68 -6.09 26.94
N LEU A 656 -19.82 -6.91 26.35
CA LEU A 656 -18.59 -6.48 25.68
C LEU A 656 -18.84 -5.95 24.26
N ARG A 657 -19.87 -6.43 23.54
CA ARG A 657 -20.16 -6.13 22.13
C ARG A 657 -20.40 -4.65 21.80
N ASN A 658 -20.89 -3.86 22.75
CA ASN A 658 -21.30 -2.47 22.50
C ASN A 658 -20.24 -1.42 22.89
N GLY A 659 -19.04 -1.86 23.33
CA GLY A 659 -17.94 -1.00 23.71
C GLY A 659 -18.02 -0.40 25.12
N SER A 660 -16.87 0.04 25.63
CA SER A 660 -16.67 0.43 27.03
C SER A 660 -17.48 1.66 27.44
N THR A 661 -17.57 2.67 26.58
CA THR A 661 -18.37 3.89 26.81
C THR A 661 -19.85 3.57 27.07
N GLU A 662 -20.41 2.62 26.33
CA GLU A 662 -21.81 2.22 26.45
C GLU A 662 -22.03 1.30 27.65
N LEU A 663 -21.11 0.37 27.92
CA LEU A 663 -21.14 -0.44 29.14
C LEU A 663 -21.04 0.42 30.41
N GLN A 664 -20.15 1.42 30.43
CA GLN A 664 -20.02 2.37 31.54
C GLN A 664 -21.33 3.14 31.76
N ARG A 665 -21.98 3.65 30.71
CA ARG A 665 -23.28 4.32 30.83
C ARG A 665 -24.34 3.42 31.45
N ARG A 666 -24.39 2.13 31.10
CA ARG A 666 -25.33 1.17 31.71
C ARG A 666 -25.06 0.98 33.20
N VAL A 667 -23.78 0.88 33.58
CA VAL A 667 -23.34 0.81 34.99
C VAL A 667 -23.71 2.10 35.74
N ASP A 668 -23.51 3.27 35.15
CA ASP A 668 -23.85 4.56 35.75
C ASP A 668 -25.36 4.72 35.94
N VAL A 669 -26.17 4.31 34.95
CA VAL A 669 -27.64 4.26 35.06
C VAL A 669 -28.06 3.30 36.18
N CYS A 670 -27.47 2.11 36.27
CA CYS A 670 -27.78 1.17 37.36
C CYS A 670 -27.48 1.79 38.74
N LYS A 671 -26.31 2.44 38.89
CA LYS A 671 -25.92 3.12 40.14
C LYS A 671 -26.82 4.32 40.46
N GLN A 672 -27.22 5.10 39.47
CA GLN A 672 -28.08 6.28 39.63
C GLN A 672 -29.51 5.91 40.05
N TYR A 673 -30.08 4.86 39.47
CA TYR A 673 -31.47 4.47 39.66
C TYR A 673 -31.68 3.29 40.63
N GLY A 674 -30.60 2.71 41.17
CA GLY A 674 -30.68 1.57 42.09
C GLY A 674 -31.03 0.24 41.41
N VAL A 675 -30.74 0.11 40.11
CA VAL A 675 -31.07 -1.09 39.33
C VAL A 675 -30.06 -2.22 39.64
N PRO A 676 -30.51 -3.48 39.83
CA PRO A 676 -29.61 -4.62 40.00
C PRO A 676 -28.64 -4.81 38.82
N MET A 677 -27.34 -4.65 39.09
CA MET A 677 -26.27 -4.89 38.11
C MET A 677 -26.04 -6.39 37.93
N ASN A 678 -26.43 -6.92 36.76
CA ASN A 678 -26.16 -8.28 36.31
C ASN A 678 -26.11 -8.32 34.78
N GLU A 679 -25.80 -9.50 34.20
CA GLU A 679 -25.64 -9.65 32.75
C GLU A 679 -26.90 -9.24 31.97
N GLU A 680 -28.08 -9.70 32.39
CA GLU A 680 -29.33 -9.42 31.67
C GLU A 680 -29.69 -7.93 31.70
N THR A 681 -29.56 -7.28 32.87
CA THR A 681 -29.76 -5.82 33.00
C THR A 681 -28.78 -5.04 32.12
N LEU A 682 -27.49 -5.38 32.19
CA LEU A 682 -26.42 -4.66 31.47
C LEU A 682 -26.29 -5.09 30.00
N GLY A 683 -27.02 -6.11 29.55
CA GLY A 683 -27.21 -6.43 28.13
C GLY A 683 -28.12 -5.43 27.41
N VAL A 684 -28.97 -4.70 28.16
CA VAL A 684 -29.88 -3.67 27.63
C VAL A 684 -29.11 -2.39 27.29
N LEU A 685 -29.40 -1.80 26.13
CA LEU A 685 -28.86 -0.49 25.73
C LEU A 685 -29.18 0.60 26.76
N SER A 686 -28.21 1.47 27.06
CA SER A 686 -28.24 2.46 28.14
C SER A 686 -29.49 3.34 28.10
N TYR A 687 -29.91 3.80 26.92
CA TYR A 687 -31.12 4.63 26.75
C TYR A 687 -32.42 3.89 27.09
N ASN A 688 -32.52 2.59 26.77
CA ASN A 688 -33.69 1.77 27.12
C ASN A 688 -33.70 1.50 28.63
N LEU A 689 -32.54 1.16 29.20
CA LEU A 689 -32.36 0.91 30.62
C LEU A 689 -32.73 2.15 31.44
N GLU A 690 -32.28 3.34 31.01
CA GLU A 690 -32.59 4.62 31.66
C GLU A 690 -34.08 4.99 31.58
N GLU A 691 -34.72 4.81 30.42
CA GLU A 691 -36.16 5.10 30.28
C GLU A 691 -37.03 4.09 31.07
N SER A 692 -36.69 2.81 31.08
CA SER A 692 -37.35 1.82 31.96
C SER A 692 -37.17 2.15 33.45
N ALA A 693 -36.00 2.63 33.86
CA ALA A 693 -35.74 3.08 35.23
C ALA A 693 -36.51 4.38 35.58
N LYS A 694 -36.62 5.34 34.65
CA LYS A 694 -37.47 6.54 34.79
C LYS A 694 -38.95 6.19 34.94
N ILE A 695 -39.44 5.19 34.20
CA ILE A 695 -40.81 4.68 34.38
C ILE A 695 -40.98 4.16 35.81
N CYS A 696 -40.06 3.33 36.32
CA CYS A 696 -40.13 2.84 37.69
C CYS A 696 -40.17 4.02 38.71
N GLN A 697 -39.30 5.02 38.52
CA GLN A 697 -39.26 6.22 39.35
C GLN A 697 -40.56 7.05 39.29
N GLU A 698 -41.18 7.21 38.11
CA GLU A 698 -42.45 7.94 37.92
C GLU A 698 -43.59 7.34 38.76
N TYR A 699 -43.60 6.03 38.96
CA TYR A 699 -44.60 5.30 39.75
C TYR A 699 -44.14 4.93 41.17
N ASN A 700 -42.96 5.40 41.61
CA ASN A 700 -42.33 5.03 42.90
C ASN A 700 -42.14 3.51 43.08
N ILE A 701 -41.85 2.80 41.99
CA ILE A 701 -41.56 1.36 41.96
C ILE A 701 -40.04 1.16 42.03
N GLU A 702 -39.60 0.18 42.83
CA GLU A 702 -38.19 -0.24 42.86
C GLU A 702 -37.84 -0.98 41.54
N PRO A 703 -36.80 -0.55 40.79
CA PRO A 703 -36.47 -1.19 39.52
C PRO A 703 -35.95 -2.62 39.71
N THR A 704 -36.74 -3.63 39.33
CA THR A 704 -36.29 -5.03 39.28
C THR A 704 -35.80 -5.39 37.89
N GLN A 705 -34.90 -6.39 37.79
CA GLN A 705 -34.42 -6.96 36.53
C GLN A 705 -35.58 -7.26 35.57
N ASN A 706 -36.61 -7.96 36.06
CA ASN A 706 -37.80 -8.35 35.29
C ASN A 706 -38.54 -7.16 34.66
N ILE A 707 -38.49 -5.97 35.28
CA ILE A 707 -39.11 -4.76 34.72
C ILE A 707 -38.16 -4.11 33.70
N VAL A 708 -36.89 -3.90 34.06
CA VAL A 708 -35.97 -3.08 33.26
C VAL A 708 -35.48 -3.73 31.98
N VAL A 709 -35.43 -5.07 31.90
CA VAL A 709 -35.07 -5.80 30.66
C VAL A 709 -36.15 -5.74 29.59
N GLN A 710 -37.34 -5.21 29.92
CA GLN A 710 -38.41 -5.00 28.96
C GLN A 710 -38.22 -3.69 28.20
N SER A 711 -38.66 -3.68 26.93
CA SER A 711 -38.73 -2.45 26.14
C SER A 711 -39.55 -1.37 26.87
N PRO A 712 -39.06 -0.13 27.01
CA PRO A 712 -39.79 0.95 27.67
C PRO A 712 -41.16 1.22 27.07
N HIS A 713 -41.29 1.06 25.74
CA HIS A 713 -42.57 1.18 25.03
C HIS A 713 -43.60 0.12 25.49
N LYS A 714 -43.18 -1.11 25.81
CA LYS A 714 -44.08 -2.12 26.40
C LYS A 714 -44.51 -1.71 27.82
N LEU A 715 -43.59 -1.20 28.64
CA LEU A 715 -43.92 -0.67 29.97
C LEU A 715 -44.90 0.51 29.90
N ARG A 716 -44.67 1.48 29.00
CA ARG A 716 -45.60 2.60 28.73
C ARG A 716 -46.99 2.11 28.30
N ARG A 717 -47.08 1.10 27.42
CA ARG A 717 -48.37 0.48 27.02
C ARG A 717 -49.08 -0.20 28.20
N LYS A 718 -48.36 -0.88 29.10
CA LYS A 718 -48.95 -1.46 30.32
C LYS A 718 -49.51 -0.38 31.24
N VAL A 719 -48.72 0.66 31.52
CA VAL A 719 -49.13 1.83 32.31
C VAL A 719 -50.41 2.46 31.74
N GLN A 720 -50.50 2.61 30.42
CA GLN A 720 -51.70 3.11 29.75
C GLN A 720 -52.90 2.15 29.90
N LEU A 721 -52.71 0.84 29.68
CA LEU A 721 -53.75 -0.18 29.85
C LEU A 721 -54.29 -0.19 31.30
N CYS A 722 -53.41 -0.11 32.30
CA CYS A 722 -53.79 -0.05 33.71
C CYS A 722 -54.58 1.22 34.03
N ARG A 723 -54.14 2.40 33.56
CA ARG A 723 -54.87 3.67 33.68
C ARG A 723 -56.27 3.60 33.06
N SER A 724 -56.41 3.06 31.84
CA SER A 724 -57.70 2.90 31.16
C SER A 724 -58.66 1.94 31.90
N ASN A 725 -58.13 0.94 32.60
CA ASN A 725 -58.91 -0.06 33.34
C ASN A 725 -58.99 0.20 34.86
N ARG A 726 -58.48 1.34 35.34
CA ARG A 726 -58.40 1.68 36.78
C ARG A 726 -57.67 0.63 37.64
N ILE A 727 -56.68 -0.06 37.06
CA ILE A 727 -55.79 -0.99 37.76
C ILE A 727 -54.65 -0.18 38.39
N GLU A 728 -54.34 -0.45 39.65
CA GLU A 728 -53.21 0.17 40.36
C GLU A 728 -51.89 -0.28 39.72
N ILE A 729 -50.93 0.64 39.57
CA ILE A 729 -49.63 0.36 38.93
C ILE A 729 -48.63 0.05 40.04
N ASP A 730 -48.32 -1.24 40.20
CA ASP A 730 -47.30 -1.74 41.12
C ASP A 730 -46.24 -2.60 40.38
N SER A 731 -45.25 -3.12 41.10
CA SER A 731 -44.21 -3.98 40.53
C SER A 731 -44.78 -5.28 39.93
N SER A 732 -45.76 -5.90 40.59
CA SER A 732 -46.37 -7.17 40.14
C SER A 732 -47.10 -7.03 38.80
N VAL A 733 -47.64 -5.85 38.53
CA VAL A 733 -48.24 -5.45 37.26
C VAL A 733 -47.16 -5.23 36.19
N LEU A 734 -46.09 -4.51 36.50
CA LEU A 734 -45.03 -4.26 35.50
C LEU A 734 -44.20 -5.51 35.15
N GLU A 735 -44.07 -6.48 36.06
CA GLU A 735 -43.34 -7.74 35.81
C GLU A 735 -44.07 -8.74 34.91
N GLN A 736 -45.41 -8.74 34.85
CA GLN A 736 -46.19 -9.68 34.03
C GLN A 736 -46.04 -9.46 32.51
N SER A 737 -46.34 -10.45 31.67
CA SER A 737 -46.44 -10.23 30.22
C SER A 737 -47.62 -9.31 29.87
N TYR A 738 -47.58 -8.65 28.70
CA TYR A 738 -48.68 -7.75 28.28
C TYR A 738 -49.99 -8.52 28.10
N GLU A 739 -49.90 -9.74 27.58
CA GLU A 739 -51.00 -10.68 27.33
C GLU A 739 -51.65 -11.16 28.63
N GLN A 740 -50.87 -11.36 29.70
CA GLN A 740 -51.38 -11.70 31.03
C GLN A 740 -52.20 -10.54 31.63
N LEU A 741 -51.69 -9.31 31.51
CA LEU A 741 -52.38 -8.10 31.97
C LEU A 741 -53.66 -7.80 31.20
N GLU A 742 -53.65 -8.03 29.88
CA GLU A 742 -54.86 -7.92 29.06
C GLU A 742 -55.92 -8.94 29.49
N GLY A 743 -55.49 -10.17 29.84
CA GLY A 743 -56.35 -11.18 30.44
C GLY A 743 -57.00 -10.72 31.75
N LEU A 744 -56.24 -10.09 32.65
CA LEU A 744 -56.75 -9.55 33.91
C LEU A 744 -57.76 -8.41 33.68
N SER A 745 -57.45 -7.45 32.79
CA SER A 745 -58.36 -6.37 32.38
C SER A 745 -59.72 -6.87 31.88
N ARG A 746 -59.74 -7.98 31.12
CA ARG A 746 -60.99 -8.58 30.63
C ARG A 746 -61.84 -9.24 31.73
N THR A 747 -61.27 -9.56 32.89
CA THR A 747 -61.99 -10.19 34.02
C THR A 747 -62.48 -9.22 35.08
N SER A 748 -61.92 -8.02 35.14
CA SER A 748 -62.20 -7.04 36.20
C SER A 748 -63.35 -6.06 35.91
N ASN A 749 -64.06 -6.20 34.78
CA ASN A 749 -65.13 -5.27 34.41
C ASN A 749 -66.42 -5.95 33.84
N PRO A 750 -67.34 -6.42 34.71
CA PRO A 750 -68.67 -6.89 34.28
C PRO A 750 -69.75 -5.79 34.25
N GLU A 751 -69.62 -4.73 35.06
CA GLU A 751 -70.69 -3.74 35.29
C GLU A 751 -70.15 -2.31 35.46
N ASP A 752 -69.98 -1.59 34.34
CA ASP A 752 -70.45 -0.20 34.19
C ASP A 752 -70.27 0.28 32.73
N GLN A 753 -71.16 -0.16 31.83
CA GLN A 753 -71.43 0.56 30.59
C GLN A 753 -72.78 1.28 30.69
N LYS A 754 -72.73 2.54 31.13
CA LYS A 754 -73.72 3.54 30.74
C LYS A 754 -73.06 4.65 29.96
N THR A 755 -73.61 4.86 28.77
CA THR A 755 -73.31 5.94 27.86
C THR A 755 -73.44 7.31 28.52
N ASP A 756 -72.45 8.17 28.34
CA ASP A 756 -72.70 9.54 27.91
C ASP A 756 -71.68 9.89 26.82
N ALA A 757 -72.17 10.42 25.71
CA ALA A 757 -71.34 10.83 24.58
C ALA A 757 -70.87 12.28 24.79
N GLY A 758 -69.57 12.51 24.59
CA GLY A 758 -68.95 13.83 24.59
C GLY A 758 -67.72 13.78 23.71
N ASP A 759 -67.81 14.38 22.53
CA ASP A 759 -66.86 14.26 21.43
C ASP A 759 -65.41 14.61 21.82
N ASP A 760 -64.48 13.66 21.62
CA ASP A 760 -63.20 13.94 20.96
C ASP A 760 -62.61 12.64 20.34
N PHE A 761 -63.24 12.20 19.24
CA PHE A 761 -62.81 10.99 18.50
C PHE A 761 -61.62 11.30 17.58
N GLY A 762 -60.42 11.35 18.16
CA GLY A 762 -59.15 11.28 17.42
C GLY A 762 -58.86 9.85 16.97
N ASP A 763 -59.29 9.49 15.77
CA ASP A 763 -58.95 8.21 15.14
C ASP A 763 -57.42 8.13 14.88
N PHE A 764 -56.75 7.29 15.66
CA PHE A 764 -55.34 6.93 15.48
C PHE A 764 -55.15 5.45 15.12
N SER A 765 -56.10 4.89 14.36
CA SER A 765 -55.86 3.64 13.60
C SER A 765 -54.97 3.84 12.36
N ASN A 766 -54.45 5.07 12.15
CA ASN A 766 -53.66 5.45 10.98
C ASN A 766 -52.53 6.46 11.28
N THR A 767 -51.82 6.32 12.41
CA THR A 767 -50.48 6.94 12.57
C THR A 767 -49.37 5.97 12.18
N VAL A 768 -48.59 6.41 11.19
CA VAL A 768 -47.41 5.70 10.65
C VAL A 768 -46.33 5.58 11.73
N TRP A 769 -46.36 4.49 12.49
CA TRP A 769 -45.30 4.09 13.43
C TRP A 769 -44.95 2.59 13.40
N GLU A 770 -45.63 1.79 12.56
CA GLU A 770 -45.29 0.37 12.34
C GLU A 770 -44.28 0.14 11.20
N ASN A 771 -43.88 1.21 10.48
CA ASN A 771 -42.81 1.23 9.48
C ASN A 771 -41.78 2.33 9.82
N VAL A 772 -41.26 2.32 11.04
CA VAL A 772 -39.95 2.94 11.31
C VAL A 772 -38.97 1.81 11.54
N ASP A 773 -38.22 1.50 10.50
CA ASP A 773 -37.04 0.65 10.61
C ASP A 773 -36.00 1.42 11.43
N TRP A 774 -35.71 0.95 12.65
CA TRP A 774 -34.79 1.64 13.57
C TRP A 774 -33.32 1.22 13.37
N ASP A 775 -33.03 0.40 12.35
CA ASP A 775 -31.68 -0.05 12.01
C ASP A 775 -30.97 0.87 10.97
N GLU A 776 -31.66 1.76 10.26
CA GLU A 776 -31.03 2.78 9.41
C GLU A 776 -30.62 4.04 10.22
N GLY A 777 -29.63 3.87 11.09
CA GLY A 777 -29.17 4.92 11.99
C GLY A 777 -27.66 4.99 12.28
N TRP A 778 -26.86 3.98 11.91
CA TRP A 778 -25.40 3.99 12.01
C TRP A 778 -24.76 3.10 10.92
N GLN A 779 -24.36 3.74 9.81
CA GLN A 779 -23.17 3.38 9.03
C GLN A 779 -22.10 4.43 9.29
#